data_AF-A0A8C4ZUF2-F1
#
_entry.id   AF-A0A8C4ZUF2-F1
#
_cell.length_a   1.000
_cell.length_b   1.000
_cell.length_c   1.000
_cell.angle_alpha   90.00
_cell.angle_beta   90.00
_cell.angle_gamma   90.00
#
_symmetry.space_group_name_H-M   'P 1'
#
loop_
_entity.id
_entity.type
_entity.pdbx_description
1 polymer ?
#
loop_
_entity_poly.entity_id
_entity_poly.type
_entity_poly.pdbx_seq_one_letter_code
_entity_poly.pdbx_strand_id
1 'polypeptide(L)'
;QSDSYLCMAVPVPTKRDVYIVDFVPHARMDTAHHMLLYGCQTPVSTSGYCVKGICEDEASIMYAWARNAPPTKLPKDVGFRVGGNSGITHFVLQIHYGNIKAFEDNHKDCSGLTLQQFIAGIYLMMSMDTIISPGNKVTNADIACTYDSYPIYPFAFRTHTHHLGKEVIGYRIRNGRWTLIGRQSPQLPQAFYPASKDIEVKFGDTIASRCVFTGEGRTSKTYIGGTADDEMCNYYIMYYMESRHATPFMSCMEPGSAELFRHMPVLPALPVPVESHDMMQYLKNEKTNVIFCDAFCSHVFACERSCIQVIFHKRVLFAWVALTCTICPAGYFLEEVTAWPEVKLQLGQVSGLALDSYGNLVIFHRGDHHWGVNSFDNIVRYQHRSKGPIQQSTILVVDQVKGEILKASGRNTFYLPHGITTDKENNYWVTDVALHQVFKVSSQQRDVPLVELGEAFTPGSDRRHFCQPTDVAVDPVTGNIYVSDGYCNSRIMKFSAEGQYLSEWGAGSSDRRKRKPFRIPHSLAYLPDRQELCVADRENGRIQCFVADSGEFLKEIKKEEFGGEVYAIAYSPHRGLIYAVNGESADGYSSPIRGFVIDYSSKDIVNVFRPVDQEFKMPHDIVVTPDDSVFVGDAASGSVFKFTSGNSHRSVKKSGFEVEELEGKAVGGLNLGNFLATHKGYTRQGFDRLNTEGSDHEKEEDYTTDSENEEYSAPPAPSSSS
;
A
#
# COMPACT_ATOMS: atom_id res chain seq x y z
N GLN A 1 -23.98 23.08 -10.99
CA GLN A 1 -25.16 22.53 -11.71
C GLN A 1 -24.71 21.27 -12.45
N SER A 2 -25.54 20.59 -13.22
CA SER A 2 -25.01 19.62 -14.21
C SER A 2 -24.08 20.32 -15.19
N ASP A 3 -23.22 19.54 -15.85
CA ASP A 3 -22.23 19.97 -16.84
C ASP A 3 -21.43 21.23 -16.43
N SER A 4 -21.04 21.29 -15.15
CA SER A 4 -20.36 22.44 -14.55
C SER A 4 -18.84 22.27 -14.50
N TYR A 5 -18.12 23.27 -14.98
CA TYR A 5 -16.66 23.31 -15.02
C TYR A 5 -16.11 24.18 -13.88
N LEU A 6 -15.42 23.56 -12.92
CA LEU A 6 -14.74 24.24 -11.83
C LEU A 6 -13.23 24.22 -12.04
N CYS A 7 -12.57 25.34 -11.73
CA CYS A 7 -11.15 25.56 -11.87
C CYS A 7 -10.55 25.96 -10.51
N MET A 8 -9.36 25.45 -10.20
CA MET A 8 -8.53 25.90 -9.08
C MET A 8 -7.07 26.05 -9.54
N ALA A 9 -6.35 27.03 -9.00
CA ALA A 9 -4.95 27.26 -9.32
C ALA A 9 -4.04 27.18 -8.09
N VAL A 10 -2.87 26.56 -8.27
CA VAL A 10 -1.88 26.29 -7.20
C VAL A 10 -0.49 26.69 -7.70
N PRO A 11 0.30 27.48 -6.96
CA PRO A 11 1.66 27.83 -7.37
C PRO A 11 2.59 26.60 -7.37
N VAL A 12 3.52 26.57 -8.33
CA VAL A 12 4.61 25.58 -8.36
C VAL A 12 5.46 25.77 -7.09
N PRO A 13 5.70 24.73 -6.26
CA PRO A 13 6.30 24.87 -4.93
C PRO A 13 7.82 25.14 -4.94
N THR A 14 8.40 25.51 -6.10
CA THR A 14 9.84 25.71 -6.27
C THR A 14 10.13 26.81 -7.31
N LYS A 15 11.17 27.59 -7.05
CA LYS A 15 11.73 28.59 -7.98
C LYS A 15 12.89 28.05 -8.83
N ARG A 16 13.11 26.73 -8.82
CA ARG A 16 14.09 26.02 -9.65
C ARG A 16 13.38 25.17 -10.70
N ASP A 17 14.04 24.90 -11.81
CA ASP A 17 13.56 23.94 -12.80
C ASP A 17 13.45 22.54 -12.18
N VAL A 18 12.27 21.91 -12.30
CA VAL A 18 12.01 20.51 -11.92
C VAL A 18 11.17 19.83 -13.00
N TYR A 19 11.16 18.50 -13.01
CA TYR A 19 10.46 17.69 -14.01
C TYR A 19 9.40 16.81 -13.37
N ILE A 20 8.17 16.85 -13.89
CA ILE A 20 7.06 15.98 -13.50
C ILE A 20 7.12 14.71 -14.36
N VAL A 21 7.39 13.56 -13.75
CA VAL A 21 7.61 12.28 -14.46
C VAL A 21 6.47 11.25 -14.29
N ASP A 22 5.47 11.52 -13.45
CA ASP A 22 4.25 10.70 -13.35
C ASP A 22 3.05 11.54 -12.84
N PHE A 23 1.83 11.08 -13.15
CA PHE A 23 0.56 11.71 -12.80
C PHE A 23 -0.42 10.67 -12.24
N VAL A 24 -0.88 10.85 -11.00
CA VAL A 24 -1.81 9.93 -10.31
C VAL A 24 -3.16 10.64 -10.09
N PRO A 25 -4.24 10.28 -10.82
CA PRO A 25 -5.56 10.89 -10.70
C PRO A 25 -6.35 10.34 -9.51
N HIS A 26 -6.99 11.25 -8.76
CA HIS A 26 -7.90 10.93 -7.66
C HIS A 26 -9.28 11.51 -8.00
N ALA A 27 -10.04 10.84 -8.86
CA ALA A 27 -11.33 11.35 -9.34
C ALA A 27 -12.51 10.55 -8.77
N ARG A 28 -13.56 11.23 -8.33
CA ARG A 28 -14.83 10.59 -7.96
C ARG A 28 -15.59 10.12 -9.19
N MET A 29 -15.73 8.80 -9.30
CA MET A 29 -16.31 8.11 -10.48
C MET A 29 -17.84 8.27 -10.61
N ASP A 30 -18.51 8.84 -9.60
CA ASP A 30 -19.91 9.23 -9.61
C ASP A 30 -20.11 10.67 -10.11
N THR A 31 -19.32 11.64 -9.62
CA THR A 31 -19.46 13.09 -9.86
C THR A 31 -18.60 13.63 -11.01
N ALA A 32 -17.29 13.37 -11.03
CA ALA A 32 -16.33 13.94 -11.99
C ALA A 32 -16.35 13.20 -13.33
N HIS A 33 -16.60 13.90 -14.44
CA HIS A 33 -16.66 13.34 -15.79
C HIS A 33 -15.28 13.34 -16.45
N HIS A 34 -14.55 14.45 -16.35
CA HIS A 34 -13.15 14.55 -16.80
C HIS A 34 -12.41 15.61 -15.98
N MET A 35 -11.08 15.53 -15.97
CA MET A 35 -10.17 16.47 -15.30
C MET A 35 -9.00 16.80 -16.24
N LEU A 36 -8.64 18.08 -16.33
CA LEU A 36 -7.55 18.58 -17.17
C LEU A 36 -6.60 19.43 -16.32
N LEU A 37 -5.30 19.14 -16.37
CA LEU A 37 -4.26 19.93 -15.72
C LEU A 37 -3.56 20.81 -16.76
N TYR A 38 -3.44 22.10 -16.45
CA TYR A 38 -2.70 23.08 -17.23
C TYR A 38 -1.55 23.67 -16.39
N GLY A 39 -0.53 24.17 -17.07
CA GLY A 39 0.54 25.00 -16.51
C GLY A 39 0.62 26.34 -17.24
N CYS A 40 0.80 27.43 -16.51
CA CYS A 40 0.90 28.80 -17.03
C CYS A 40 1.58 29.74 -16.02
N GLN A 41 1.65 31.03 -16.32
CA GLN A 41 2.19 32.06 -15.43
C GLN A 41 1.11 32.71 -14.56
N THR A 42 -0.04 33.03 -15.14
CA THR A 42 -1.08 33.87 -14.51
C THR A 42 -2.47 33.23 -14.68
N PRO A 43 -2.99 32.54 -13.65
CA PRO A 43 -4.33 31.94 -13.70
C PRO A 43 -5.43 33.02 -13.65
N VAL A 44 -6.51 32.88 -14.42
CA VAL A 44 -7.65 33.83 -14.45
C VAL A 44 -8.35 33.92 -13.07
N SER A 45 -8.29 32.85 -12.29
CA SER A 45 -8.71 32.85 -10.90
C SER A 45 -7.99 31.74 -10.12
N THR A 46 -7.78 31.96 -8.82
CA THR A 46 -7.29 30.93 -7.90
C THR A 46 -8.34 29.87 -7.59
N SER A 47 -9.64 30.19 -7.71
CA SER A 47 -10.74 29.23 -7.55
C SER A 47 -12.05 29.77 -8.13
N GLY A 48 -12.84 28.93 -8.80
CA GLY A 48 -14.20 29.28 -9.22
C GLY A 48 -14.69 28.48 -10.43
N TYR A 49 -15.65 29.03 -11.16
CA TYR A 49 -16.11 28.46 -12.43
C TYR A 49 -15.18 28.86 -13.58
N CYS A 50 -14.82 27.92 -14.46
CA CYS A 50 -13.88 28.14 -15.58
C CYS A 50 -14.42 29.03 -16.72
N VAL A 51 -15.63 29.58 -16.59
CA VAL A 51 -16.38 30.27 -17.67
C VAL A 51 -15.67 31.53 -18.17
N LYS A 52 -14.72 32.09 -17.39
CA LYS A 52 -13.91 33.26 -17.79
C LYS A 52 -12.58 32.92 -18.47
N GLY A 53 -12.27 31.63 -18.68
CA GLY A 53 -10.96 31.16 -19.12
C GLY A 53 -10.18 30.47 -18.01
N ILE A 54 -8.96 30.02 -18.34
CA ILE A 54 -8.12 29.16 -17.49
C ILE A 54 -6.89 29.94 -17.00
N CYS A 55 -6.11 30.49 -17.93
CA CYS A 55 -5.01 31.43 -17.68
C CYS A 55 -5.21 32.70 -18.51
N GLU A 56 -4.62 33.81 -18.05
CA GLU A 56 -4.55 35.08 -18.80
C GLU A 56 -3.47 35.01 -19.89
N ASP A 57 -2.46 34.18 -19.68
CA ASP A 57 -1.43 33.77 -20.63
C ASP A 57 -1.73 32.39 -21.27
N GLU A 58 -0.81 31.89 -22.10
CA GLU A 58 -0.99 30.65 -22.87
C GLU A 58 -1.02 29.40 -21.95
N ALA A 59 -2.20 28.80 -21.79
CA ALA A 59 -2.41 27.64 -20.93
C ALA A 59 -1.87 26.34 -21.56
N SER A 60 -0.69 25.88 -21.13
CA SER A 60 -0.09 24.63 -21.60
C SER A 60 -0.77 23.43 -20.95
N ILE A 61 -1.45 22.57 -21.72
CA ILE A 61 -2.08 21.35 -21.19
C ILE A 61 -1.03 20.27 -20.88
N MET A 62 -1.05 19.74 -19.66
CA MET A 62 -0.03 18.85 -19.12
C MET A 62 -0.54 17.42 -18.89
N TYR A 63 -1.79 17.28 -18.47
CA TYR A 63 -2.40 15.98 -18.19
C TYR A 63 -3.91 16.02 -18.41
N ALA A 64 -4.47 14.90 -18.86
CA ALA A 64 -5.90 14.74 -19.07
C ALA A 64 -6.36 13.37 -18.53
N TRP A 65 -7.46 13.38 -17.79
CA TRP A 65 -8.15 12.19 -17.30
C TRP A 65 -9.62 12.27 -17.68
N ALA A 66 -10.21 11.14 -18.08
CA ALA A 66 -11.64 11.03 -18.34
C ALA A 66 -12.21 9.76 -17.70
N ARG A 67 -13.45 9.84 -17.22
CA ARG A 67 -14.16 8.70 -16.64
C ARG A 67 -14.20 7.54 -17.63
N ASN A 68 -13.81 6.35 -17.18
CA ASN A 68 -13.72 5.11 -17.97
C ASN A 68 -12.64 5.08 -19.07
N ALA A 69 -11.78 6.10 -19.20
CA ALA A 69 -10.59 6.04 -20.05
C ALA A 69 -9.39 5.44 -19.29
N PRO A 70 -8.48 4.68 -19.93
CA PRO A 70 -7.21 4.28 -19.33
C PRO A 70 -6.37 5.52 -18.95
N PRO A 71 -5.68 5.54 -17.80
CA PRO A 71 -4.87 6.68 -17.39
C PRO A 71 -3.62 6.85 -18.27
N THR A 72 -3.41 8.06 -18.77
CA THR A 72 -2.26 8.43 -19.59
C THR A 72 -1.00 8.52 -18.73
N LYS A 73 -0.28 7.41 -18.55
CA LYS A 73 1.06 7.42 -17.97
C LYS A 73 2.05 8.09 -18.92
N LEU A 74 2.95 8.90 -18.36
CA LEU A 74 4.10 9.40 -19.12
C LEU A 74 4.99 8.22 -19.54
N PRO A 75 5.52 8.22 -20.78
CA PRO A 75 6.57 7.28 -21.14
C PRO A 75 7.79 7.46 -20.24
N LYS A 76 8.50 6.36 -19.98
CA LYS A 76 9.72 6.37 -19.19
C LYS A 76 10.72 7.41 -19.74
N ASP A 77 11.34 8.15 -18.84
CA ASP A 77 12.28 9.24 -19.12
C ASP A 77 11.68 10.51 -19.80
N VAL A 78 10.34 10.59 -19.94
CA VAL A 78 9.63 11.82 -20.33
C VAL A 78 9.11 12.53 -19.08
N GLY A 79 9.25 13.86 -19.02
CA GLY A 79 8.62 14.66 -17.97
C GLY A 79 8.48 16.14 -18.29
N PHE A 80 7.42 16.76 -17.77
CA PHE A 80 7.14 18.18 -17.98
C PHE A 80 8.02 19.07 -17.10
N ARG A 81 8.78 19.98 -17.71
CA ARG A 81 9.60 20.98 -17.01
C ARG A 81 8.71 22.10 -16.45
N VAL A 82 8.85 22.41 -15.17
CA VAL A 82 8.11 23.48 -14.46
C VAL A 82 9.01 24.22 -13.48
N GLY A 83 8.57 25.41 -13.04
CA GLY A 83 9.37 26.28 -12.17
C GLY A 83 10.55 26.91 -12.92
N GLY A 84 11.50 27.49 -12.19
CA GLY A 84 12.69 28.11 -12.78
C GLY A 84 12.35 29.13 -13.87
N ASN A 85 12.94 28.95 -15.05
CA ASN A 85 12.69 29.79 -16.24
C ASN A 85 11.78 29.09 -17.28
N SER A 86 11.01 28.07 -16.88
CA SER A 86 10.17 27.28 -17.80
C SER A 86 8.96 28.03 -18.38
N GLY A 87 8.55 29.14 -17.79
CA GLY A 87 7.27 29.81 -18.10
C GLY A 87 6.04 29.17 -17.44
N ILE A 88 6.21 28.13 -16.61
CA ILE A 88 5.12 27.55 -15.81
C ILE A 88 5.41 27.81 -14.32
N THR A 89 4.65 28.71 -13.71
CA THR A 89 4.74 29.10 -12.29
C THR A 89 3.51 28.73 -11.48
N HIS A 90 2.37 28.47 -12.15
CA HIS A 90 1.14 27.96 -11.56
C HIS A 90 0.64 26.74 -12.33
N PHE A 91 0.04 25.81 -11.60
CA PHE A 91 -0.83 24.77 -12.14
C PHE A 91 -2.28 25.25 -12.07
N VAL A 92 -3.09 24.93 -13.07
CA VAL A 92 -4.55 25.11 -13.03
C VAL A 92 -5.20 23.76 -13.29
N LEU A 93 -5.96 23.27 -12.31
CA LEU A 93 -6.76 22.05 -12.44
C LEU A 93 -8.20 22.44 -12.79
N GLN A 94 -8.67 21.97 -13.93
CA GLN A 94 -10.07 22.03 -14.35
C GLN A 94 -10.74 20.68 -14.09
N ILE A 95 -11.95 20.68 -13.54
CA ILE A 95 -12.78 19.51 -13.29
C ILE A 95 -14.17 19.75 -13.88
N HIS A 96 -14.62 18.83 -14.74
CA HIS A 96 -15.97 18.84 -15.29
C HIS A 96 -16.88 17.89 -14.50
N TYR A 97 -17.94 18.44 -13.91
CA TYR A 97 -18.97 17.70 -13.18
C TYR A 97 -20.22 17.55 -14.05
N GLY A 98 -20.32 16.43 -14.78
CA GLY A 98 -21.43 16.17 -15.69
C GLY A 98 -22.75 15.93 -14.97
N ASN A 99 -22.82 14.84 -14.18
CA ASN A 99 -24.02 14.48 -13.42
C ASN A 99 -23.86 14.83 -11.94
N ILE A 100 -24.69 15.76 -11.44
CA ILE A 100 -24.66 16.21 -10.04
C ILE A 100 -25.68 15.54 -9.10
N LYS A 101 -26.39 14.47 -9.52
CA LYS A 101 -27.33 13.76 -8.64
C LYS A 101 -26.68 13.23 -7.35
N ALA A 102 -25.39 12.91 -7.39
CA ALA A 102 -24.64 12.50 -6.20
C ALA A 102 -24.49 13.64 -5.17
N PHE A 103 -24.63 14.91 -5.56
CA PHE A 103 -24.60 16.08 -4.68
C PHE A 103 -25.98 16.52 -4.16
N GLU A 104 -27.03 15.67 -4.29
CA GLU A 104 -28.36 15.96 -3.72
C GLU A 104 -28.32 16.11 -2.17
N ASP A 105 -27.28 15.58 -1.53
CA ASP A 105 -26.95 15.73 -0.10
C ASP A 105 -26.11 17.00 0.23
N ASN A 106 -25.67 17.75 -0.78
CA ASN A 106 -24.73 18.88 -0.70
C ASN A 106 -23.33 18.53 -0.11
N HIS A 107 -22.85 17.29 -0.26
CA HIS A 107 -21.47 16.96 0.11
C HIS A 107 -20.44 17.70 -0.77
N LYS A 108 -19.19 17.81 -0.29
CA LYS A 108 -18.09 18.47 -1.03
C LYS A 108 -17.25 17.45 -1.80
N ASP A 109 -16.95 17.77 -3.06
CA ASP A 109 -15.97 17.02 -3.85
C ASP A 109 -14.54 17.50 -3.55
N CYS A 110 -13.57 16.59 -3.68
CA CYS A 110 -12.13 16.83 -3.50
C CYS A 110 -11.30 16.13 -4.59
N SER A 111 -11.89 15.89 -5.77
CA SER A 111 -11.21 15.25 -6.90
C SER A 111 -9.94 16.03 -7.31
N GLY A 112 -8.85 15.32 -7.62
CA GLY A 112 -7.52 15.91 -7.73
C GLY A 112 -6.45 15.03 -8.39
N LEU A 113 -5.18 15.37 -8.18
CA LEU A 113 -4.01 14.79 -8.87
C LEU A 113 -2.76 14.76 -7.95
N THR A 114 -1.82 13.85 -8.18
CA THR A 114 -0.53 13.76 -7.45
C THR A 114 0.65 13.46 -8.39
N LEU A 115 1.86 13.89 -8.02
CA LEU A 115 3.09 13.92 -8.84
C LEU A 115 4.28 13.26 -8.08
N GLN A 116 5.23 12.60 -8.75
CA GLN A 116 6.33 11.82 -8.11
C GLN A 116 7.76 12.19 -8.57
N GLN A 117 8.81 11.69 -7.85
CA GLN A 117 10.24 11.95 -8.12
C GLN A 117 11.18 10.76 -7.77
N PHE A 118 12.18 10.50 -8.63
CA PHE A 118 13.40 9.70 -8.40
C PHE A 118 14.53 10.23 -9.31
N ILE A 119 15.79 9.86 -9.07
CA ILE A 119 16.90 10.12 -10.01
C ILE A 119 17.46 8.77 -10.53
N ALA A 120 16.94 8.35 -11.68
CA ALA A 120 17.63 7.38 -12.53
C ALA A 120 18.81 8.05 -13.24
N GLY A 121 19.79 7.27 -13.70
CA GLY A 121 20.90 7.78 -14.48
C GLY A 121 21.38 6.82 -15.56
N ILE A 122 22.19 7.34 -16.47
CA ILE A 122 22.72 6.64 -17.65
C ILE A 122 24.24 6.62 -17.62
N TYR A 123 24.85 5.43 -17.72
CA TYR A 123 26.26 5.26 -18.01
C TYR A 123 26.41 4.93 -19.50
N LEU A 124 26.98 5.83 -20.30
CA LEU A 124 27.20 5.62 -21.74
C LEU A 124 28.64 5.16 -22.00
N MET A 125 28.81 3.96 -22.55
CA MET A 125 30.06 3.56 -23.18
C MET A 125 29.99 3.80 -24.68
N MET A 126 31.00 4.44 -25.27
CA MET A 126 31.12 4.60 -26.72
C MET A 126 32.57 4.52 -27.25
N SER A 127 32.76 4.02 -28.47
CA SER A 127 34.05 4.12 -29.20
C SER A 127 34.02 5.35 -30.10
N MET A 128 35.19 5.97 -30.29
CA MET A 128 35.38 7.19 -31.07
C MET A 128 36.32 7.01 -32.28
N ASP A 129 37.00 5.87 -32.35
CA ASP A 129 38.23 5.63 -33.11
C ASP A 129 38.17 4.43 -34.06
N THR A 130 37.09 3.64 -34.00
CA THR A 130 36.93 2.43 -34.81
C THR A 130 36.80 2.75 -36.30
N ILE A 131 37.53 2.00 -37.15
CA ILE A 131 37.47 2.09 -38.61
C ILE A 131 37.12 0.72 -39.20
N ILE A 132 35.94 0.61 -39.81
CA ILE A 132 35.45 -0.59 -40.47
C ILE A 132 35.88 -0.53 -41.94
N SER A 133 36.73 -1.49 -42.35
CA SER A 133 37.20 -1.57 -43.74
C SER A 133 36.24 -2.39 -44.61
N PRO A 134 36.01 -2.00 -45.88
CA PRO A 134 35.06 -2.67 -46.76
C PRO A 134 35.47 -4.13 -46.99
N GLY A 135 34.50 -5.04 -46.93
CA GLY A 135 34.71 -6.49 -47.08
C GLY A 135 35.23 -7.22 -45.83
N ASN A 136 35.60 -6.54 -44.74
CA ASN A 136 35.97 -7.22 -43.49
C ASN A 136 34.77 -7.96 -42.89
N LYS A 137 34.84 -9.29 -42.70
CA LYS A 137 33.72 -10.05 -42.09
C LYS A 137 33.43 -9.68 -40.63
N VAL A 138 34.47 -9.30 -39.89
CA VAL A 138 34.40 -8.91 -38.47
C VAL A 138 35.35 -7.74 -38.23
N THR A 139 34.85 -6.69 -37.57
CA THR A 139 35.64 -5.61 -36.97
C THR A 139 35.09 -5.36 -35.57
N ASN A 140 35.95 -5.33 -34.54
CA ASN A 140 35.53 -5.10 -33.16
C ASN A 140 35.81 -3.65 -32.76
N ALA A 141 34.87 -3.02 -32.07
CA ALA A 141 35.10 -1.82 -31.27
C ALA A 141 35.11 -2.20 -29.80
N ASP A 142 36.26 -2.04 -29.14
CA ASP A 142 36.45 -2.40 -27.74
C ASP A 142 36.54 -1.12 -26.90
N ILE A 143 35.79 -1.03 -25.81
CA ILE A 143 35.70 0.15 -24.93
C ILE A 143 35.87 -0.33 -23.49
N ALA A 144 36.76 0.27 -22.71
CA ALA A 144 36.86 -0.06 -21.28
C ALA A 144 37.43 1.08 -20.45
N CYS A 145 36.73 1.42 -19.35
CA CYS A 145 37.17 2.42 -18.38
C CYS A 145 37.15 1.83 -16.97
N THR A 146 38.04 2.33 -16.11
CA THR A 146 37.97 2.06 -14.66
C THR A 146 36.87 2.90 -14.04
N TYR A 147 36.09 2.31 -13.14
CA TYR A 147 35.00 2.97 -12.43
C TYR A 147 35.49 3.56 -11.11
N ASP A 148 35.28 4.86 -10.90
CA ASP A 148 35.87 5.67 -9.83
C ASP A 148 34.83 6.37 -8.93
N SER A 149 33.54 6.06 -9.09
CA SER A 149 32.43 6.71 -8.39
C SER A 149 31.74 5.80 -7.34
N TYR A 150 30.69 6.34 -6.70
CA TYR A 150 29.84 5.61 -5.75
C TYR A 150 29.07 4.47 -6.44
N PRO A 151 28.73 3.38 -5.73
CA PRO A 151 28.15 2.20 -6.37
C PRO A 151 26.87 2.48 -7.18
N ILE A 152 26.82 1.93 -8.40
CA ILE A 152 25.64 1.92 -9.26
C ILE A 152 25.05 0.52 -9.38
N TYR A 153 23.73 0.48 -9.57
CA TYR A 153 22.95 -0.73 -9.75
C TYR A 153 22.31 -0.71 -11.15
N PRO A 154 22.99 -1.27 -12.18
CA PRO A 154 22.42 -1.53 -13.49
C PRO A 154 21.11 -2.34 -13.39
N PHE A 155 20.02 -1.78 -13.88
CA PHE A 155 18.72 -2.48 -13.95
C PHE A 155 18.19 -2.65 -15.37
N ALA A 156 18.67 -1.83 -16.32
CA ALA A 156 18.43 -2.03 -17.74
C ALA A 156 19.64 -1.62 -18.59
N PHE A 157 19.71 -2.10 -19.84
CA PHE A 157 20.74 -1.73 -20.81
C PHE A 157 20.15 -1.57 -22.22
N ARG A 158 20.76 -0.72 -23.05
CA ARG A 158 20.41 -0.52 -24.46
C ARG A 158 21.66 -0.57 -25.33
N THR A 159 21.57 -1.29 -26.44
CA THR A 159 22.61 -1.41 -27.47
C THR A 159 22.26 -0.56 -28.69
N HIS A 160 23.23 0.14 -29.28
CA HIS A 160 23.01 0.90 -30.52
C HIS A 160 24.23 0.87 -31.45
N THR A 161 23.93 0.61 -32.73
CA THR A 161 24.78 0.76 -33.92
C THR A 161 23.89 1.18 -35.10
N HIS A 162 24.47 1.46 -36.26
CA HIS A 162 23.79 1.44 -37.56
C HIS A 162 23.81 0.00 -38.15
N HIS A 163 23.65 -0.16 -39.47
CA HIS A 163 23.36 -1.44 -40.13
C HIS A 163 24.50 -2.49 -40.14
N LEU A 164 25.74 -2.10 -39.84
CA LEU A 164 26.91 -2.98 -39.88
C LEU A 164 27.07 -3.79 -38.59
N GLY A 165 26.57 -3.28 -37.46
CA GLY A 165 26.66 -3.95 -36.16
C GLY A 165 25.87 -5.26 -36.09
N LYS A 166 26.44 -6.29 -35.44
CA LYS A 166 25.87 -7.65 -35.33
C LYS A 166 25.53 -8.04 -33.90
N GLU A 167 26.39 -7.69 -32.94
CA GLU A 167 26.18 -7.89 -31.50
C GLU A 167 26.88 -6.76 -30.74
N VAL A 168 26.30 -6.33 -29.61
CA VAL A 168 26.94 -5.47 -28.62
C VAL A 168 26.81 -6.13 -27.24
N ILE A 169 27.90 -6.18 -26.49
CA ILE A 169 27.98 -6.87 -25.19
C ILE A 169 28.68 -5.99 -24.16
N GLY A 170 28.05 -5.77 -23.00
CA GLY A 170 28.65 -5.08 -21.86
C GLY A 170 28.92 -5.99 -20.66
N TYR A 171 30.04 -5.75 -19.98
CA TYR A 171 30.55 -6.51 -18.84
C TYR A 171 31.04 -5.59 -17.72
N ARG A 172 31.01 -6.08 -16.49
CA ARG A 172 31.83 -5.61 -15.37
C ARG A 172 32.94 -6.61 -15.11
N ILE A 173 34.19 -6.16 -15.09
CA ILE A 173 35.38 -6.93 -14.74
C ILE A 173 35.79 -6.57 -13.30
N ARG A 174 35.95 -7.59 -12.44
CA ARG A 174 36.41 -7.44 -11.06
C ARG A 174 37.41 -8.55 -10.76
N ASN A 175 38.63 -8.21 -10.33
CA ASN A 175 39.73 -9.17 -10.08
C ASN A 175 39.98 -10.13 -11.27
N GLY A 176 39.95 -9.61 -12.50
CA GLY A 176 40.07 -10.40 -13.74
C GLY A 176 38.83 -11.22 -14.13
N ARG A 177 37.82 -11.34 -13.26
CA ARG A 177 36.57 -12.06 -13.55
C ARG A 177 35.58 -11.14 -14.28
N TRP A 178 35.28 -11.48 -15.52
CA TRP A 178 34.23 -10.86 -16.33
C TRP A 178 32.84 -11.28 -15.81
N THR A 179 31.89 -10.36 -15.79
CA THR A 179 30.48 -10.59 -15.40
C THR A 179 29.57 -9.85 -16.38
N LEU A 180 28.71 -10.58 -17.11
CA LEU A 180 27.86 -10.03 -18.17
C LEU A 180 26.81 -9.08 -17.59
N ILE A 181 26.80 -7.82 -18.03
CA ILE A 181 25.72 -6.87 -17.72
C ILE A 181 24.53 -7.17 -18.66
N GLY A 182 24.82 -7.27 -19.95
CA GLY A 182 23.82 -7.51 -20.99
C GLY A 182 24.47 -7.73 -22.34
N ARG A 183 23.75 -8.43 -23.24
CA ARG A 183 24.08 -8.57 -24.66
C ARG A 183 22.83 -8.48 -25.51
N GLN A 184 22.94 -7.86 -26.67
CA GLN A 184 21.86 -7.85 -27.66
C GLN A 184 22.41 -7.64 -29.08
N SER A 185 21.68 -8.11 -30.09
CA SER A 185 21.93 -7.69 -31.46
C SER A 185 21.36 -6.27 -31.67
N PRO A 186 22.17 -5.28 -32.09
CA PRO A 186 21.68 -3.91 -32.30
C PRO A 186 20.73 -3.77 -33.51
N GLN A 187 20.54 -4.83 -34.30
CA GLN A 187 19.53 -4.90 -35.37
C GLN A 187 18.14 -5.35 -34.86
N LEU A 188 18.05 -5.85 -33.63
CA LEU A 188 16.78 -6.04 -32.94
C LEU A 188 16.31 -4.70 -32.33
N PRO A 189 15.03 -4.55 -31.94
CA PRO A 189 14.51 -3.28 -31.41
C PRO A 189 15.39 -2.72 -30.31
N GLN A 190 15.97 -1.53 -30.53
CA GLN A 190 16.99 -0.92 -29.67
C GLN A 190 16.36 -0.27 -28.42
N ALA A 191 15.60 -1.05 -27.66
CA ALA A 191 14.97 -0.67 -26.40
C ALA A 191 15.92 -0.88 -25.20
N PHE A 192 15.45 -0.50 -24.01
CA PHE A 192 16.08 -0.88 -22.75
C PHE A 192 15.63 -2.28 -22.32
N TYR A 193 16.53 -3.26 -22.43
CA TYR A 193 16.35 -4.63 -21.95
C TYR A 193 16.74 -4.73 -20.48
N PRO A 194 16.13 -5.63 -19.68
CA PRO A 194 16.51 -5.83 -18.28
C PRO A 194 17.97 -6.29 -18.18
N ALA A 195 18.74 -5.67 -17.29
CA ALA A 195 20.11 -6.07 -17.02
C ALA A 195 20.15 -7.45 -16.32
N SER A 196 21.28 -8.12 -16.42
CA SER A 196 21.53 -9.37 -15.68
C SER A 196 21.47 -9.08 -14.18
N LYS A 197 20.78 -9.95 -13.43
CA LYS A 197 20.46 -9.71 -12.01
C LYS A 197 21.70 -9.63 -11.13
N ASP A 198 21.54 -8.95 -10.00
CA ASP A 198 22.49 -8.90 -8.88
C ASP A 198 23.87 -8.31 -9.24
N ILE A 199 23.87 -7.35 -10.17
CA ILE A 199 25.07 -6.61 -10.59
C ILE A 199 25.20 -5.30 -9.83
N GLU A 200 26.23 -5.27 -8.97
CA GLU A 200 26.83 -4.08 -8.38
C GLU A 200 28.09 -3.73 -9.20
N VAL A 201 28.23 -2.46 -9.61
CA VAL A 201 29.51 -1.88 -10.07
C VAL A 201 29.96 -0.85 -9.03
N LYS A 202 31.25 -0.88 -8.65
CA LYS A 202 31.82 -0.02 -7.61
C LYS A 202 33.24 0.43 -7.93
N PHE A 203 33.74 1.36 -7.13
CA PHE A 203 35.11 1.87 -7.19
C PHE A 203 36.15 0.76 -7.40
N GLY A 204 36.96 0.88 -8.45
CA GLY A 204 38.02 -0.06 -8.82
C GLY A 204 37.59 -1.23 -9.73
N ASP A 205 36.31 -1.35 -10.08
CA ASP A 205 35.89 -2.23 -11.18
C ASP A 205 36.28 -1.64 -12.55
N THR A 206 36.38 -2.47 -13.58
CA THR A 206 36.41 -2.00 -14.97
C THR A 206 35.07 -2.30 -15.63
N ILE A 207 34.41 -1.30 -16.22
CA ILE A 207 33.28 -1.55 -17.13
C ILE A 207 33.86 -1.69 -18.55
N ALA A 208 33.49 -2.76 -19.24
CA ALA A 208 34.01 -3.11 -20.56
C ALA A 208 32.85 -3.41 -21.53
N SER A 209 32.92 -2.90 -22.76
CA SER A 209 31.96 -3.16 -23.84
C SER A 209 32.67 -3.54 -25.13
N ARG A 210 32.04 -4.42 -25.93
CA ARG A 210 32.45 -4.72 -27.30
C ARG A 210 31.25 -4.58 -28.24
N CYS A 211 31.41 -3.85 -29.34
CA CYS A 211 30.55 -3.95 -30.52
C CYS A 211 31.25 -4.77 -31.61
N VAL A 212 30.49 -5.59 -32.33
CA VAL A 212 30.96 -6.43 -33.43
C VAL A 212 30.31 -5.95 -34.73
N PHE A 213 31.09 -5.60 -35.74
CA PHE A 213 30.63 -5.07 -37.04
C PHE A 213 31.06 -5.95 -38.23
N THR A 214 30.36 -5.85 -39.36
CA THR A 214 30.83 -6.32 -40.69
C THR A 214 31.04 -5.15 -41.64
N GLY A 215 32.07 -5.20 -42.47
CA GLY A 215 32.26 -4.33 -43.64
C GLY A 215 31.70 -4.94 -44.94
N GLU A 216 31.12 -6.14 -44.90
CA GLU A 216 30.50 -6.76 -46.07
C GLU A 216 29.35 -5.91 -46.63
N GLY A 217 29.35 -5.66 -47.94
CA GLY A 217 28.38 -4.80 -48.63
C GLY A 217 28.76 -3.32 -48.72
N ARG A 218 29.78 -2.85 -47.98
CA ARG A 218 30.33 -1.49 -48.13
C ARG A 218 31.47 -1.47 -49.18
N THR A 219 31.58 -0.36 -49.93
CA THR A 219 32.61 -0.13 -50.96
C THR A 219 33.71 0.82 -50.51
N SER A 220 33.47 1.62 -49.48
CA SER A 220 34.39 2.57 -48.85
C SER A 220 34.69 2.15 -47.40
N LYS A 221 35.65 2.82 -46.75
CA LYS A 221 35.84 2.71 -45.29
C LYS A 221 34.72 3.45 -44.58
N THR A 222 34.19 2.83 -43.53
CA THR A 222 33.21 3.41 -42.61
C THR A 222 33.91 3.73 -41.29
N TYR A 223 33.64 4.91 -40.76
CA TYR A 223 34.24 5.44 -39.53
C TYR A 223 33.15 5.56 -38.45
N ILE A 224 33.54 5.79 -37.19
CA ILE A 224 32.57 6.27 -36.20
C ILE A 224 32.08 7.67 -36.59
N GLY A 225 30.76 7.89 -36.61
CA GLY A 225 30.17 9.15 -37.05
C GLY A 225 28.65 9.18 -36.95
N GLY A 226 28.06 10.30 -37.39
CA GLY A 226 26.65 10.62 -37.17
C GLY A 226 25.69 10.24 -38.30
N THR A 227 26.19 9.79 -39.45
CA THR A 227 25.37 9.50 -40.63
C THR A 227 25.11 7.99 -40.80
N ALA A 228 24.14 7.62 -41.63
CA ALA A 228 23.86 6.21 -41.94
C ALA A 228 24.99 5.50 -42.72
N ASP A 229 25.89 6.28 -43.34
CA ASP A 229 27.12 5.78 -43.99
C ASP A 229 28.29 5.62 -43.01
N ASP A 230 28.24 6.31 -41.87
CA ASP A 230 29.08 6.07 -40.70
C ASP A 230 28.55 4.89 -39.85
N GLU A 231 29.21 4.62 -38.73
CA GLU A 231 28.74 3.71 -37.69
C GLU A 231 28.79 4.32 -36.28
N MET A 232 28.13 3.67 -35.33
CA MET A 232 28.25 3.95 -33.90
C MET A 232 28.46 2.67 -33.10
N CYS A 233 29.18 2.76 -31.99
CA CYS A 233 29.25 1.69 -31.00
C CYS A 233 28.84 2.27 -29.64
N ASN A 234 27.54 2.22 -29.30
CA ASN A 234 27.03 2.77 -28.05
C ASN A 234 26.39 1.68 -27.19
N TYR A 235 26.80 1.60 -25.92
CA TYR A 235 26.20 0.75 -24.89
C TYR A 235 25.77 1.61 -23.70
N TYR A 236 24.46 1.78 -23.54
CA TYR A 236 23.85 2.54 -22.46
C TYR A 236 23.49 1.60 -21.32
N ILE A 237 23.91 1.92 -20.10
CA ILE A 237 23.49 1.23 -18.89
C ILE A 237 22.61 2.19 -18.09
N MET A 238 21.36 1.79 -17.85
CA MET A 238 20.47 2.54 -16.97
C MET A 238 20.58 1.99 -15.55
N TYR A 239 20.91 2.88 -14.63
CA TYR A 239 21.12 2.59 -13.22
C TYR A 239 20.26 3.48 -12.32
N TYR A 240 20.14 3.11 -11.05
CA TYR A 240 19.73 4.01 -9.97
C TYR A 240 20.89 4.23 -9.00
N MET A 241 20.87 5.38 -8.31
CA MET A 241 21.82 5.75 -7.26
C MET A 241 21.06 6.29 -6.04
N GLU A 242 21.71 6.28 -4.87
CA GLU A 242 21.22 7.02 -3.71
C GLU A 242 21.19 8.52 -4.03
N SER A 243 20.08 9.22 -3.73
CA SER A 243 19.86 10.63 -4.09
C SER A 243 20.94 11.60 -3.60
N ARG A 244 21.64 11.26 -2.52
CA ARG A 244 22.74 12.05 -1.93
C ARG A 244 24.04 11.98 -2.75
N HIS A 245 24.18 10.97 -3.58
CA HIS A 245 25.35 10.68 -4.43
C HIS A 245 24.96 10.58 -5.92
N ALA A 246 23.73 10.96 -6.26
CA ALA A 246 23.12 10.69 -7.55
C ALA A 246 23.74 11.52 -8.67
N THR A 247 24.53 10.85 -9.50
CA THR A 247 25.06 11.39 -10.75
C THR A 247 24.13 10.94 -11.88
N PRO A 248 23.37 11.84 -12.55
CA PRO A 248 22.36 11.44 -13.54
C PRO A 248 22.96 10.96 -14.87
N PHE A 249 24.22 11.30 -15.15
CA PHE A 249 24.91 10.83 -16.35
C PHE A 249 26.40 10.61 -16.08
N MET A 250 26.94 9.49 -16.57
CA MET A 250 28.36 9.16 -16.61
C MET A 250 28.70 8.60 -17.99
N SER A 251 29.96 8.67 -18.41
CA SER A 251 30.38 8.09 -19.69
C SER A 251 31.80 7.54 -19.69
N CYS A 252 32.05 6.66 -20.66
CA CYS A 252 33.33 6.03 -20.95
C CYS A 252 33.59 6.09 -22.45
N MET A 253 34.74 6.63 -22.85
CA MET A 253 35.16 6.78 -24.25
C MET A 253 36.57 6.22 -24.51
N GLU A 254 37.15 5.51 -23.53
CA GLU A 254 38.52 4.99 -23.62
C GLU A 254 38.57 3.67 -24.40
N PRO A 255 39.46 3.52 -25.40
CA PRO A 255 39.57 2.31 -26.20
C PRO A 255 40.13 1.15 -25.37
N GLY A 256 39.46 0.01 -25.44
CA GLY A 256 39.81 -1.20 -24.71
C GLY A 256 41.12 -1.81 -25.20
N SER A 257 42.03 -2.15 -24.28
CA SER A 257 43.31 -2.74 -24.67
C SER A 257 43.14 -4.15 -25.25
N ALA A 258 43.84 -4.42 -26.36
CA ALA A 258 43.79 -5.73 -27.02
C ALA A 258 44.30 -6.88 -26.13
N GLU A 259 45.03 -6.59 -25.05
CA GLU A 259 45.46 -7.57 -24.05
C GLU A 259 44.34 -7.92 -23.07
N LEU A 260 43.57 -6.93 -22.61
CA LEU A 260 42.39 -7.14 -21.78
C LEU A 260 41.37 -8.01 -22.53
N PHE A 261 41.02 -7.61 -23.75
CA PHE A 261 39.96 -8.25 -24.55
C PHE A 261 40.34 -9.60 -25.17
N ARG A 262 41.60 -10.06 -25.07
CA ARG A 262 41.98 -11.48 -25.29
C ARG A 262 41.36 -12.43 -24.27
N HIS A 263 41.05 -11.93 -23.07
CA HIS A 263 40.48 -12.70 -21.95
C HIS A 263 38.94 -12.59 -21.87
N MET A 264 38.30 -11.94 -22.85
CA MET A 264 36.85 -11.80 -22.93
C MET A 264 36.20 -13.19 -23.14
N PRO A 265 35.15 -13.56 -22.38
CA PRO A 265 34.45 -14.83 -22.56
C PRO A 265 33.85 -14.99 -23.95
N VAL A 266 34.13 -16.11 -24.60
CA VAL A 266 33.45 -16.51 -25.85
C VAL A 266 32.07 -17.05 -25.50
N LEU A 267 31.02 -16.39 -26.00
CA LEU A 267 29.63 -16.81 -25.82
C LEU A 267 29.09 -17.49 -27.09
N PRO A 268 28.05 -18.34 -26.99
CA PRO A 268 27.33 -18.83 -28.15
C PRO A 268 26.71 -17.67 -28.94
N ALA A 269 26.77 -17.74 -30.27
CA ALA A 269 26.14 -16.79 -31.17
C ALA A 269 24.64 -16.64 -30.87
N LEU A 270 24.11 -15.43 -31.05
CA LEU A 270 22.68 -15.16 -30.87
C LEU A 270 21.85 -15.93 -31.93
N PRO A 271 20.70 -16.51 -31.57
CA PRO A 271 19.84 -17.20 -32.53
C PRO A 271 19.27 -16.22 -33.56
N VAL A 272 19.25 -16.63 -34.82
CA VAL A 272 18.71 -15.83 -35.93
C VAL A 272 17.17 -15.83 -35.86
N PRO A 273 16.49 -14.67 -35.92
CA PRO A 273 15.04 -14.63 -36.01
C PRO A 273 14.51 -15.28 -37.29
N VAL A 274 13.47 -16.10 -37.17
CA VAL A 274 12.72 -16.70 -38.29
C VAL A 274 11.53 -15.81 -38.64
N GLU A 275 11.15 -15.73 -39.91
CA GLU A 275 10.00 -14.93 -40.37
C GLU A 275 8.65 -15.43 -39.83
N SER A 276 7.64 -14.56 -39.94
CA SER A 276 6.41 -14.60 -39.17
C SER A 276 5.34 -15.57 -39.69
N HIS A 277 5.47 -16.86 -39.33
CA HIS A 277 4.30 -17.75 -39.24
C HIS A 277 4.31 -18.80 -38.10
N ASP A 278 5.42 -19.51 -37.84
CA ASP A 278 5.41 -20.72 -36.97
C ASP A 278 5.72 -20.50 -35.47
N MET A 279 5.28 -19.37 -34.91
CA MET A 279 5.49 -19.00 -33.49
C MET A 279 4.49 -19.66 -32.51
N MET A 280 4.03 -20.90 -32.81
CA MET A 280 2.99 -21.62 -32.05
C MET A 280 3.35 -23.06 -31.62
N GLN A 281 4.59 -23.54 -31.84
CA GLN A 281 4.99 -24.90 -31.46
C GLN A 281 6.15 -25.03 -30.46
N TYR A 282 7.01 -24.02 -30.27
CA TYR A 282 8.27 -24.21 -29.52
C TYR A 282 8.22 -24.02 -28.00
N LEU A 283 7.09 -23.63 -27.41
CA LEU A 283 6.93 -23.43 -25.96
C LEU A 283 6.38 -24.67 -25.20
N LYS A 284 6.33 -25.85 -25.84
CA LYS A 284 5.59 -27.00 -25.29
C LYS A 284 6.41 -28.01 -24.45
N ASN A 285 7.73 -27.84 -24.33
CA ASN A 285 8.59 -28.72 -23.53
C ASN A 285 9.86 -28.00 -23.02
N GLU A 286 9.74 -27.24 -21.93
CA GLU A 286 10.73 -27.24 -20.84
C GLU A 286 10.11 -26.68 -19.56
N LYS A 287 10.41 -27.30 -18.40
CA LYS A 287 9.76 -26.99 -17.11
C LYS A 287 10.64 -26.09 -16.23
N THR A 288 10.53 -24.79 -16.41
CA THR A 288 11.10 -23.79 -15.49
C THR A 288 10.08 -22.69 -15.19
N ASN A 289 9.45 -22.76 -14.01
CA ASN A 289 8.48 -21.76 -13.57
C ASN A 289 9.20 -20.46 -13.15
N VAL A 290 9.17 -19.44 -14.00
CA VAL A 290 9.49 -18.06 -13.64
C VAL A 290 8.21 -17.24 -13.82
N ILE A 291 7.60 -16.84 -12.71
CA ILE A 291 6.34 -16.08 -12.71
C ILE A 291 6.68 -14.58 -12.64
N PHE A 292 6.30 -13.84 -13.68
CA PHE A 292 6.12 -12.39 -13.63
C PHE A 292 4.62 -12.09 -13.50
N CYS A 293 4.24 -11.24 -12.56
CA CYS A 293 2.95 -10.55 -12.54
C CYS A 293 3.14 -9.12 -12.02
N ASP A 294 2.40 -8.18 -12.60
CA ASP A 294 2.42 -6.77 -12.23
C ASP A 294 1.60 -6.46 -10.97
N ALA A 295 1.76 -5.24 -10.46
CA ALA A 295 1.22 -4.78 -9.19
C ALA A 295 -0.03 -3.87 -9.32
N PHE A 296 -0.60 -3.51 -8.16
CA PHE A 296 -1.70 -2.55 -7.92
C PHE A 296 -3.13 -2.94 -8.37
N CYS A 297 -3.96 -3.29 -7.38
CA CYS A 297 -5.40 -3.05 -7.44
C CYS A 297 -5.98 -2.92 -6.01
N SER A 298 -6.46 -1.72 -5.65
CA SER A 298 -7.04 -1.40 -4.34
C SER A 298 -7.43 0.08 -4.26
N HIS A 299 -8.62 0.56 -3.87
CA HIS A 299 -10.03 0.12 -4.02
C HIS A 299 -10.80 1.42 -4.45
N VAL A 300 -12.11 1.56 -4.61
CA VAL A 300 -13.32 0.75 -4.32
C VAL A 300 -14.36 1.05 -5.41
N PHE A 301 -15.17 0.07 -5.82
CA PHE A 301 -16.60 0.30 -6.09
C PHE A 301 -17.39 -0.99 -5.86
N ALA A 302 -18.42 -0.93 -5.01
CA ALA A 302 -19.26 -2.10 -4.74
C ALA A 302 -20.16 -2.39 -5.95
N CYS A 303 -19.91 -3.48 -6.66
CA CYS A 303 -20.77 -3.94 -7.75
C CYS A 303 -21.97 -4.69 -7.18
N GLU A 304 -23.03 -3.96 -6.83
CA GLU A 304 -24.32 -4.58 -6.51
C GLU A 304 -24.87 -5.37 -7.72
N ARG A 305 -25.58 -6.46 -7.42
CA ARG A 305 -25.96 -7.46 -8.42
C ARG A 305 -27.11 -6.97 -9.31
N SER A 306 -26.82 -6.68 -10.58
CA SER A 306 -27.83 -6.68 -11.65
C SER A 306 -27.23 -6.96 -13.03
N CYS A 307 -27.05 -8.23 -13.35
CA CYS A 307 -26.75 -8.66 -14.73
C CYS A 307 -28.02 -8.57 -15.60
N ILE A 308 -28.25 -7.41 -16.22
CA ILE A 308 -29.27 -7.28 -17.27
C ILE A 308 -28.81 -8.08 -18.50
N GLN A 309 -29.62 -9.06 -18.93
CA GLN A 309 -29.38 -9.77 -20.18
C GLN A 309 -29.66 -8.87 -21.39
N VAL A 310 -28.64 -8.53 -22.16
CA VAL A 310 -28.80 -8.06 -23.54
C VAL A 310 -28.67 -9.27 -24.46
N ILE A 311 -29.80 -9.72 -25.03
CA ILE A 311 -29.84 -10.89 -25.91
C ILE A 311 -29.44 -10.47 -27.33
N PHE A 312 -28.31 -10.99 -27.81
CA PHE A 312 -28.04 -11.10 -29.26
C PHE A 312 -28.09 -12.56 -29.72
N HIS A 313 -29.13 -12.88 -30.48
CA HIS A 313 -29.10 -13.97 -31.46
C HIS A 313 -28.01 -13.66 -32.52
N LYS A 314 -27.33 -14.62 -33.15
CA LYS A 314 -27.64 -16.06 -33.33
C LYS A 314 -26.35 -16.85 -33.69
N ARG A 315 -26.29 -18.12 -33.25
CA ARG A 315 -25.44 -19.23 -33.79
C ARG A 315 -23.90 -19.06 -33.78
N VAL A 316 -23.23 -19.94 -33.03
CA VAL A 316 -22.36 -21.03 -33.55
C VAL A 316 -22.27 -22.11 -32.42
N LEU A 317 -21.79 -23.32 -32.73
CA LEU A 317 -21.84 -24.48 -31.82
C LEU A 317 -20.88 -24.39 -30.62
N PHE A 318 -21.24 -25.09 -29.55
CA PHE A 318 -20.40 -25.29 -28.35
C PHE A 318 -19.21 -26.22 -28.63
N ALA A 319 -18.02 -25.81 -28.18
CA ALA A 319 -16.94 -26.71 -27.81
C ALA A 319 -16.49 -26.33 -26.38
N TRP A 320 -16.39 -27.31 -25.49
CA TRP A 320 -16.06 -27.05 -24.08
C TRP A 320 -14.55 -26.84 -23.92
N VAL A 321 -14.15 -25.61 -23.61
CA VAL A 321 -12.82 -25.29 -23.08
C VAL A 321 -12.99 -24.64 -21.72
N ALA A 322 -12.68 -25.39 -20.66
CA ALA A 322 -12.65 -24.87 -19.31
C ALA A 322 -11.39 -24.03 -19.11
N LEU A 323 -11.49 -22.72 -19.36
CA LEU A 323 -10.42 -21.78 -19.03
C LEU A 323 -10.34 -21.62 -17.50
N THR A 324 -9.48 -22.39 -16.86
CA THR A 324 -9.09 -22.14 -15.47
C THR A 324 -8.37 -20.79 -15.41
N CYS A 325 -9.00 -19.80 -14.78
CA CYS A 325 -8.40 -18.47 -14.61
C CYS A 325 -7.19 -18.58 -13.66
N THR A 326 -5.98 -18.50 -14.21
CA THR A 326 -4.75 -18.54 -13.40
C THR A 326 -4.63 -17.25 -12.61
N ILE A 327 -4.59 -17.36 -11.28
CA ILE A 327 -4.70 -16.24 -10.35
C ILE A 327 -3.47 -15.31 -10.47
N CYS A 328 -3.73 -14.03 -10.74
CA CYS A 328 -2.74 -12.97 -10.54
C CYS A 328 -2.49 -12.80 -9.02
N PRO A 329 -1.24 -12.71 -8.53
CA PRO A 329 -0.97 -12.58 -7.10
C PRO A 329 -1.59 -11.30 -6.55
N ALA A 330 -2.66 -11.45 -5.77
CA ALA A 330 -3.35 -10.32 -5.16
C ALA A 330 -2.40 -9.51 -4.28
N GLY A 331 -2.43 -8.18 -4.45
CA GLY A 331 -1.77 -7.28 -3.52
C GLY A 331 -2.33 -7.47 -2.11
N TYR A 332 -1.46 -7.53 -1.11
CA TYR A 332 -1.90 -7.69 0.27
C TYR A 332 -2.49 -6.37 0.78
N PHE A 333 -3.81 -6.23 0.66
CA PHE A 333 -4.58 -5.07 1.10
C PHE A 333 -5.61 -5.46 2.17
N LEU A 334 -5.79 -4.58 3.16
CA LEU A 334 -6.75 -4.73 4.26
C LEU A 334 -7.93 -3.78 4.05
N GLU A 335 -9.12 -4.35 3.79
CA GLU A 335 -10.39 -3.62 3.68
C GLU A 335 -11.09 -3.59 5.05
N GLU A 336 -11.74 -2.48 5.41
CA GLU A 336 -12.57 -2.41 6.62
C GLU A 336 -13.89 -3.17 6.43
N VAL A 337 -14.27 -3.96 7.42
CA VAL A 337 -15.57 -4.63 7.49
C VAL A 337 -16.57 -3.70 8.20
N THR A 338 -17.01 -2.63 7.53
CA THR A 338 -17.89 -1.59 8.11
C THR A 338 -19.24 -2.10 8.63
N ALA A 339 -19.67 -3.30 8.20
CA ALA A 339 -20.84 -4.01 8.71
C ALA A 339 -20.61 -4.74 10.05
N TRP A 340 -19.38 -4.75 10.59
CA TRP A 340 -19.02 -5.36 11.86
C TRP A 340 -18.74 -4.28 12.92
N PRO A 341 -19.24 -4.41 14.16
CA PRO A 341 -20.13 -5.47 14.64
C PRO A 341 -21.60 -5.24 14.22
N GLU A 342 -22.31 -6.32 13.85
CA GLU A 342 -23.75 -6.33 13.58
C GLU A 342 -24.58 -5.90 14.80
N VAL A 343 -24.03 -6.09 16.02
CA VAL A 343 -24.62 -5.68 17.29
C VAL A 343 -23.77 -4.58 17.92
N LYS A 344 -24.40 -3.44 18.25
CA LYS A 344 -23.69 -2.32 18.91
C LYS A 344 -23.22 -2.72 20.32
N LEU A 345 -21.91 -2.93 20.45
CA LEU A 345 -21.25 -3.16 21.74
C LEU A 345 -21.31 -1.90 22.62
N GLN A 346 -21.59 -2.09 23.91
CA GLN A 346 -21.57 -1.00 24.91
C GLN A 346 -20.22 -1.00 25.62
N LEU A 347 -19.22 -0.40 24.96
CA LEU A 347 -17.84 -0.33 25.45
C LEU A 347 -17.55 1.00 26.15
N GLY A 348 -16.52 0.97 26.99
CA GLY A 348 -15.86 2.17 27.52
C GLY A 348 -14.69 2.57 26.61
N GLN A 349 -13.66 3.20 27.18
CA GLN A 349 -12.36 3.22 26.51
C GLN A 349 -11.89 1.76 26.31
N VAL A 350 -11.72 1.31 25.07
CA VAL A 350 -11.10 0.02 24.74
C VAL A 350 -9.60 0.15 25.02
N SER A 351 -9.06 -0.72 25.88
CA SER A 351 -7.67 -0.63 26.32
C SER A 351 -6.80 -1.78 25.84
N GLY A 352 -7.39 -2.93 25.53
CA GLY A 352 -6.66 -4.08 25.01
C GLY A 352 -7.54 -5.06 24.22
N LEU A 353 -6.92 -5.83 23.32
CA LEU A 353 -7.53 -6.87 22.49
C LEU A 353 -6.67 -8.15 22.48
N ALA A 354 -7.30 -9.31 22.64
CA ALA A 354 -6.67 -10.62 22.46
C ALA A 354 -7.56 -11.57 21.64
N LEU A 355 -7.08 -12.79 21.36
CA LEU A 355 -7.82 -13.82 20.65
C LEU A 355 -7.79 -15.12 21.43
N ASP A 356 -8.93 -15.75 21.66
CA ASP A 356 -8.95 -17.10 22.25
C ASP A 356 -8.54 -18.18 21.21
N SER A 357 -8.28 -19.40 21.69
CA SER A 357 -7.88 -20.55 20.88
C SER A 357 -8.92 -21.00 19.83
N TYR A 358 -10.15 -20.48 19.91
CA TYR A 358 -11.21 -20.72 18.94
C TYR A 358 -11.30 -19.60 17.88
N GLY A 359 -10.52 -18.52 18.04
CA GLY A 359 -10.51 -17.35 17.18
C GLY A 359 -11.54 -16.29 17.56
N ASN A 360 -12.15 -16.35 18.76
CA ASN A 360 -13.05 -15.28 19.22
C ASN A 360 -12.23 -14.08 19.68
N LEU A 361 -12.76 -12.87 19.45
CA LEU A 361 -12.15 -11.64 19.92
C LEU A 361 -12.40 -11.46 21.41
N VAL A 362 -11.35 -11.20 22.18
CA VAL A 362 -11.41 -10.85 23.60
C VAL A 362 -11.14 -9.36 23.74
N ILE A 363 -12.15 -8.58 24.12
CA ILE A 363 -12.08 -7.13 24.30
C ILE A 363 -11.92 -6.81 25.78
N PHE A 364 -10.92 -6.00 26.14
CA PHE A 364 -10.75 -5.43 27.47
C PHE A 364 -11.02 -3.93 27.44
N HIS A 365 -11.99 -3.46 28.23
CA HIS A 365 -12.41 -2.06 28.25
C HIS A 365 -12.63 -1.52 29.68
N ARG A 366 -12.47 -0.20 29.83
CA ARG A 366 -12.54 0.50 31.12
C ARG A 366 -13.97 0.75 31.65
N GLY A 367 -14.99 0.24 30.96
CA GLY A 367 -16.40 0.44 31.33
C GLY A 367 -16.78 1.92 31.50
N ASP A 368 -17.34 2.29 32.66
CA ASP A 368 -17.66 3.67 33.05
C ASP A 368 -16.47 4.44 33.66
N HIS A 369 -15.29 3.81 33.78
CA HIS A 369 -14.04 4.47 34.16
C HIS A 369 -13.31 5.02 32.94
N HIS A 370 -12.59 6.13 33.15
CA HIS A 370 -11.90 6.87 32.11
C HIS A 370 -10.49 7.24 32.57
N TRP A 371 -9.47 6.94 31.78
CA TRP A 371 -8.13 7.49 31.96
C TRP A 371 -8.09 8.88 31.29
N GLY A 372 -8.04 9.92 32.11
CA GLY A 372 -7.62 11.27 31.68
C GLY A 372 -6.51 11.83 32.58
N VAL A 373 -6.05 13.05 32.28
CA VAL A 373 -4.93 13.74 32.96
C VAL A 373 -5.01 13.67 34.49
N ASN A 374 -6.20 13.82 35.07
CA ASN A 374 -6.41 13.86 36.52
C ASN A 374 -6.54 12.49 37.20
N SER A 375 -6.31 11.37 36.50
CA SER A 375 -6.55 10.02 37.07
C SER A 375 -5.52 9.60 38.11
N PHE A 376 -4.32 10.20 38.07
CA PHE A 376 -3.20 9.94 38.95
C PHE A 376 -2.66 11.27 39.52
N ASP A 377 -1.94 11.22 40.65
CA ASP A 377 -1.20 12.36 41.18
C ASP A 377 0.27 12.38 40.71
N ASN A 378 1.05 13.39 41.13
CA ASN A 378 2.46 13.56 40.77
C ASN A 378 3.40 12.45 41.31
N ILE A 379 2.89 11.54 42.13
CA ILE A 379 3.60 10.35 42.65
C ILE A 379 2.87 9.05 42.25
N VAL A 380 2.16 9.13 41.11
CA VAL A 380 1.52 8.03 40.38
C VAL A 380 0.45 7.28 41.19
N ARG A 381 -0.16 7.91 42.20
CA ARG A 381 -1.27 7.29 42.95
C ARG A 381 -2.59 7.57 42.25
N TYR A 382 -3.35 6.51 41.97
CA TYR A 382 -4.70 6.65 41.42
C TYR A 382 -5.59 7.47 42.36
N GLN A 383 -6.23 8.52 41.83
CA GLN A 383 -7.02 9.48 42.62
C GLN A 383 -8.47 9.02 42.86
N HIS A 384 -9.09 8.32 41.90
CA HIS A 384 -10.53 7.98 41.95
C HIS A 384 -10.86 6.70 42.73
N ARG A 385 -10.04 6.29 43.71
CA ARG A 385 -10.22 5.02 44.48
C ARG A 385 -11.61 4.88 45.11
N SER A 386 -12.23 6.01 45.48
CA SER A 386 -13.56 6.11 46.09
C SER A 386 -14.73 5.71 45.17
N LYS A 387 -14.50 5.54 43.85
CA LYS A 387 -15.53 5.00 42.95
C LYS A 387 -15.81 3.50 43.17
N GLY A 388 -14.88 2.78 43.81
CA GLY A 388 -14.87 1.31 43.77
C GLY A 388 -14.32 0.77 42.44
N PRO A 389 -14.26 -0.56 42.27
CA PRO A 389 -13.91 -1.18 40.99
C PRO A 389 -15.06 -1.07 39.99
N ILE A 390 -14.75 -1.21 38.70
CA ILE A 390 -15.69 -1.10 37.57
C ILE A 390 -16.84 -2.09 37.77
N GLN A 391 -18.08 -1.55 37.82
CA GLN A 391 -19.29 -2.32 38.12
C GLN A 391 -19.86 -3.10 36.92
N GLN A 392 -19.29 -2.86 35.73
CA GLN A 392 -19.59 -3.54 34.48
C GLN A 392 -18.69 -4.77 34.31
N SER A 393 -19.03 -5.68 33.39
CA SER A 393 -18.04 -6.67 32.93
C SER A 393 -17.03 -5.96 32.04
N THR A 394 -15.74 -6.17 32.27
CA THR A 394 -14.64 -5.46 31.57
C THR A 394 -14.00 -6.30 30.47
N ILE A 395 -14.10 -7.63 30.56
CA ILE A 395 -13.60 -8.61 29.59
C ILE A 395 -14.80 -9.21 28.86
N LEU A 396 -14.92 -8.94 27.57
CA LEU A 396 -15.97 -9.48 26.70
C LEU A 396 -15.36 -10.41 25.65
N VAL A 397 -15.86 -11.64 25.54
CA VAL A 397 -15.55 -12.54 24.42
C VAL A 397 -16.64 -12.37 23.37
N VAL A 398 -16.25 -12.10 22.14
CA VAL A 398 -17.09 -11.63 21.04
C VAL A 398 -16.84 -12.48 19.80
N ASP A 399 -17.92 -12.89 19.12
CA ASP A 399 -17.83 -13.61 17.86
C ASP A 399 -17.17 -12.75 16.77
N GLN A 400 -16.09 -13.27 16.18
CA GLN A 400 -15.31 -12.54 15.17
C GLN A 400 -16.06 -12.33 13.84
N VAL A 401 -17.16 -13.04 13.56
CA VAL A 401 -17.88 -12.95 12.29
C VAL A 401 -18.94 -11.85 12.33
N LYS A 402 -19.76 -11.81 13.39
CA LYS A 402 -20.89 -10.88 13.59
C LYS A 402 -20.64 -9.80 14.63
N GLY A 403 -19.84 -10.06 15.66
CA GLY A 403 -19.72 -9.17 16.82
C GLY A 403 -20.75 -9.44 17.94
N GLU A 404 -21.36 -10.62 17.98
CA GLU A 404 -22.23 -11.03 19.11
C GLU A 404 -21.40 -11.33 20.36
N ILE A 405 -21.83 -10.87 21.54
CA ILE A 405 -21.15 -11.17 22.82
C ILE A 405 -21.45 -12.63 23.22
N LEU A 406 -20.40 -13.46 23.22
CA LEU A 406 -20.46 -14.87 23.61
C LEU A 406 -20.30 -15.07 25.12
N LYS A 407 -19.49 -14.23 25.78
CA LYS A 407 -19.24 -14.28 27.23
C LYS A 407 -18.85 -12.89 27.76
N ALA A 408 -19.20 -12.62 29.02
CA ALA A 408 -18.73 -11.46 29.77
C ALA A 408 -18.15 -11.88 31.13
N SER A 409 -17.08 -11.22 31.60
CA SER A 409 -16.38 -11.48 32.87
C SER A 409 -15.54 -10.28 33.33
N GLY A 410 -14.90 -10.36 34.51
CA GLY A 410 -14.06 -9.30 35.06
C GLY A 410 -14.86 -8.18 35.71
N ARG A 411 -15.99 -8.55 36.33
CA ARG A 411 -16.92 -7.60 36.96
C ARG A 411 -16.53 -7.34 38.41
N ASN A 412 -16.51 -6.08 38.82
CA ASN A 412 -16.07 -5.63 40.16
C ASN A 412 -14.61 -5.96 40.48
N THR A 413 -13.78 -6.28 39.47
CA THR A 413 -12.38 -6.70 39.65
C THR A 413 -11.39 -5.55 39.47
N PHE A 414 -11.52 -4.80 38.36
CA PHE A 414 -10.51 -3.85 37.90
C PHE A 414 -10.90 -2.39 38.18
N TYR A 415 -9.90 -1.52 38.24
CA TYR A 415 -10.04 -0.07 38.45
C TYR A 415 -9.67 0.75 37.21
N LEU A 416 -8.61 0.36 36.48
CA LEU A 416 -8.22 1.00 35.23
C LEU A 416 -7.45 0.03 34.31
N PRO A 417 -8.18 -0.85 33.58
CA PRO A 417 -7.65 -1.72 32.53
C PRO A 417 -6.63 -1.08 31.58
N HIS A 418 -5.59 -1.83 31.23
CA HIS A 418 -4.71 -1.52 30.11
C HIS A 418 -4.63 -2.71 29.13
N GLY A 419 -3.50 -3.40 29.01
CA GLY A 419 -3.29 -4.51 28.08
C GLY A 419 -3.94 -5.83 28.51
N ILE A 420 -4.12 -6.73 27.53
CA ILE A 420 -4.63 -8.10 27.71
C ILE A 420 -3.93 -9.05 26.73
N THR A 421 -3.60 -10.25 27.20
CA THR A 421 -3.29 -11.38 26.31
C THR A 421 -3.96 -12.66 26.80
N THR A 422 -3.80 -13.72 26.02
CA THR A 422 -4.40 -15.04 26.25
C THR A 422 -3.31 -16.10 26.30
N ASP A 423 -3.38 -17.01 27.29
CA ASP A 423 -2.52 -18.19 27.28
C ASP A 423 -3.15 -19.38 26.55
N LYS A 424 -2.39 -20.46 26.38
CA LYS A 424 -2.79 -21.71 25.69
C LYS A 424 -3.99 -22.44 26.32
N GLU A 425 -4.38 -22.07 27.55
CA GLU A 425 -5.53 -22.60 28.28
C GLU A 425 -6.73 -21.64 28.19
N ASN A 426 -6.61 -20.55 27.41
CA ASN A 426 -7.51 -19.42 27.31
C ASN A 426 -7.65 -18.60 28.60
N ASN A 427 -6.72 -18.67 29.55
CA ASN A 427 -6.75 -17.71 30.67
C ASN A 427 -6.31 -16.34 30.16
N TYR A 428 -6.92 -15.29 30.70
CA TYR A 428 -6.59 -13.91 30.36
C TYR A 428 -5.47 -13.43 31.28
N TRP A 429 -4.37 -12.94 30.71
CA TRP A 429 -3.39 -12.16 31.42
C TRP A 429 -3.66 -10.69 31.17
N VAL A 430 -3.81 -9.89 32.22
CA VAL A 430 -4.25 -8.49 32.13
C VAL A 430 -3.44 -7.56 33.03
N THR A 431 -3.26 -6.32 32.60
CA THR A 431 -2.63 -5.26 33.41
C THR A 431 -3.67 -4.25 33.90
N ASP A 432 -3.53 -3.80 35.14
CA ASP A 432 -4.29 -2.66 35.69
C ASP A 432 -3.32 -1.61 36.23
N VAL A 433 -3.37 -0.42 35.63
CA VAL A 433 -2.45 0.68 35.94
C VAL A 433 -2.83 1.46 37.19
N ALA A 434 -4.07 1.38 37.66
CA ALA A 434 -4.52 2.00 38.91
C ALA A 434 -4.17 1.15 40.12
N LEU A 435 -4.24 -0.17 39.97
CA LEU A 435 -3.76 -1.16 40.94
C LEU A 435 -2.23 -1.32 40.89
N HIS A 436 -1.58 -0.99 39.77
CA HIS A 436 -0.17 -1.28 39.48
C HIS A 436 0.14 -2.79 39.55
N GLN A 437 -0.79 -3.61 39.04
CA GLN A 437 -0.76 -5.06 39.15
C GLN A 437 -0.98 -5.74 37.80
N VAL A 438 -0.55 -7.01 37.73
CA VAL A 438 -0.81 -7.94 36.62
C VAL A 438 -1.53 -9.16 37.17
N PHE A 439 -2.57 -9.60 36.48
CA PHE A 439 -3.44 -10.70 36.91
C PHE A 439 -3.50 -11.80 35.86
N LYS A 440 -3.51 -13.06 36.29
CA LYS A 440 -4.04 -14.19 35.51
C LYS A 440 -5.50 -14.42 35.92
N VAL A 441 -6.44 -14.45 34.99
CA VAL A 441 -7.87 -14.68 35.25
C VAL A 441 -8.38 -15.84 34.41
N SER A 442 -9.15 -16.75 35.01
CA SER A 442 -9.65 -17.93 34.31
C SER A 442 -10.71 -17.59 33.25
N SER A 443 -10.69 -18.29 32.12
CA SER A 443 -11.82 -18.28 31.18
C SER A 443 -13.02 -19.11 31.62
N GLN A 444 -12.86 -20.04 32.58
CA GLN A 444 -13.93 -20.92 33.04
C GLN A 444 -14.47 -20.51 34.43
N GLN A 445 -13.58 -20.23 35.38
CA GLN A 445 -13.98 -19.74 36.71
C GLN A 445 -14.19 -18.23 36.65
N ARG A 446 -15.33 -17.73 37.16
CA ARG A 446 -15.67 -16.31 37.08
C ARG A 446 -14.97 -15.50 38.17
N ASP A 447 -14.42 -14.36 37.77
CA ASP A 447 -14.12 -13.20 38.62
C ASP A 447 -13.16 -13.44 39.81
N VAL A 448 -12.34 -14.50 39.77
CA VAL A 448 -11.23 -14.76 40.71
C VAL A 448 -9.91 -14.86 39.93
N PRO A 449 -8.85 -14.12 40.33
CA PRO A 449 -7.53 -14.26 39.74
C PRO A 449 -6.82 -15.54 40.23
N LEU A 450 -6.12 -16.20 39.31
CA LEU A 450 -5.28 -17.37 39.55
C LEU A 450 -3.86 -17.00 39.99
N VAL A 451 -3.39 -15.82 39.58
CA VAL A 451 -2.09 -15.23 39.90
C VAL A 451 -2.27 -13.72 40.02
N GLU A 452 -1.69 -13.11 41.05
CA GLU A 452 -1.55 -11.66 41.20
C GLU A 452 -0.07 -11.30 41.32
N LEU A 453 0.39 -10.31 40.56
CA LEU A 453 1.74 -9.75 40.63
C LEU A 453 1.63 -8.24 40.86
N GLY A 454 2.48 -7.67 41.72
CA GLY A 454 2.33 -6.29 42.20
C GLY A 454 1.53 -6.19 43.51
N GLU A 455 1.53 -5.02 44.15
CA GLU A 455 0.73 -4.72 45.35
C GLU A 455 -0.32 -3.65 45.04
N ALA A 456 -1.58 -3.93 45.38
CA ALA A 456 -2.73 -3.11 45.00
C ALA A 456 -2.61 -1.64 45.40
N PHE A 457 -2.53 -0.77 44.38
CA PHE A 457 -2.37 0.68 44.47
C PHE A 457 -1.05 1.18 45.10
N THR A 458 -0.03 0.33 45.17
CA THR A 458 1.34 0.66 45.64
C THR A 458 2.32 0.64 44.46
N PRO A 459 2.62 1.79 43.84
CA PRO A 459 3.60 1.87 42.75
C PRO A 459 5.02 1.68 43.29
N GLY A 460 5.85 0.94 42.55
CA GLY A 460 7.26 0.71 42.89
C GLY A 460 8.10 0.24 41.70
N SER A 461 9.39 0.02 41.94
CA SER A 461 10.41 -0.29 40.91
C SER A 461 11.35 -1.44 41.30
N ASP A 462 11.01 -2.20 42.32
CA ASP A 462 11.72 -3.43 42.68
C ASP A 462 11.22 -4.64 41.86
N ARG A 463 11.49 -5.87 42.32
CA ARG A 463 11.10 -7.13 41.62
C ARG A 463 9.70 -7.64 41.96
N ARG A 464 8.98 -6.97 42.87
CA ARG A 464 7.65 -7.33 43.37
C ARG A 464 6.60 -6.29 43.00
N HIS A 465 7.00 -5.05 42.79
CA HIS A 465 6.14 -3.93 42.43
C HIS A 465 6.31 -3.52 40.95
N PHE A 466 5.22 -3.06 40.34
CA PHE A 466 5.22 -2.35 39.07
C PHE A 466 4.88 -0.86 39.32
N CYS A 467 5.03 -0.02 38.30
CA CYS A 467 4.51 1.33 38.30
C CYS A 467 3.82 1.58 36.96
N GLN A 468 2.50 1.40 36.97
CA GLN A 468 1.63 1.43 35.78
C GLN A 468 2.12 0.47 34.67
N PRO A 469 2.00 -0.86 34.89
CA PRO A 469 2.34 -1.85 33.86
C PRO A 469 1.43 -1.68 32.65
N THR A 470 2.01 -1.62 31.47
CA THR A 470 1.31 -1.36 30.21
C THR A 470 0.72 -2.66 29.67
N ASP A 471 1.55 -3.65 29.36
CA ASP A 471 1.11 -4.81 28.60
C ASP A 471 1.80 -6.10 29.05
N VAL A 472 1.25 -7.23 28.62
CA VAL A 472 1.68 -8.57 29.01
C VAL A 472 1.63 -9.53 27.82
N ALA A 473 2.75 -10.20 27.53
CA ALA A 473 2.85 -11.25 26.52
C ALA A 473 3.22 -12.59 27.18
N VAL A 474 2.79 -13.70 26.59
CA VAL A 474 3.02 -15.06 27.11
C VAL A 474 3.67 -15.93 26.05
N ASP A 475 4.70 -16.67 26.44
CA ASP A 475 5.29 -17.75 25.63
C ASP A 475 4.33 -18.95 25.60
N PRO A 476 3.76 -19.34 24.44
CA PRO A 476 2.78 -20.42 24.37
C PRO A 476 3.37 -21.81 24.63
N VAL A 477 4.70 -21.97 24.54
CA VAL A 477 5.41 -23.23 24.83
C VAL A 477 5.68 -23.32 26.33
N THR A 478 6.50 -22.41 26.86
CA THR A 478 6.98 -22.47 28.25
C THR A 478 5.97 -21.93 29.27
N GLY A 479 5.05 -21.07 28.86
CA GLY A 479 4.18 -20.32 29.76
C GLY A 479 4.87 -19.13 30.46
N ASN A 480 6.14 -18.84 30.15
CA ASN A 480 6.82 -17.65 30.67
C ASN A 480 6.08 -16.37 30.28
N ILE A 481 6.03 -15.42 31.21
CA ILE A 481 5.26 -14.18 31.10
C ILE A 481 6.25 -13.02 30.96
N TYR A 482 5.94 -12.08 30.07
CA TYR A 482 6.70 -10.85 29.85
C TYR A 482 5.79 -9.67 30.11
N VAL A 483 6.15 -8.80 31.05
CA VAL A 483 5.38 -7.60 31.39
C VAL A 483 6.19 -6.36 31.05
N SER A 484 5.59 -5.41 30.32
CA SER A 484 6.16 -4.08 30.15
C SER A 484 5.73 -3.18 31.30
N ASP A 485 6.68 -2.80 32.14
CA ASP A 485 6.50 -1.92 33.29
C ASP A 485 6.72 -0.48 32.84
N GLY A 486 5.76 0.00 32.03
CA GLY A 486 6.05 0.92 30.94
C GLY A 486 6.13 2.40 31.29
N TYR A 487 5.16 2.92 32.04
CA TYR A 487 4.98 4.38 32.19
C TYR A 487 6.01 5.03 33.12
N CYS A 488 6.39 4.39 34.24
CA CYS A 488 7.37 4.96 35.17
C CYS A 488 8.75 4.31 35.08
N ASN A 489 8.79 2.99 34.85
CA ASN A 489 9.99 2.19 35.05
C ASN A 489 10.72 1.84 33.75
N SER A 490 10.13 2.06 32.57
CA SER A 490 10.74 1.85 31.24
C SER A 490 11.48 0.51 31.08
N ARG A 491 10.93 -0.59 31.62
CA ARG A 491 11.55 -1.94 31.62
C ARG A 491 10.59 -3.03 31.17
N ILE A 492 11.15 -4.17 30.75
CA ILE A 492 10.45 -5.45 30.61
C ILE A 492 10.87 -6.34 31.78
N MET A 493 9.92 -7.00 32.44
CA MET A 493 10.17 -8.03 33.44
C MET A 493 9.66 -9.40 32.96
N LYS A 494 10.45 -10.45 33.17
CA LYS A 494 10.17 -11.85 32.79
C LYS A 494 9.87 -12.67 34.05
N PHE A 495 8.78 -13.44 34.00
CA PHE A 495 8.34 -14.35 35.06
C PHE A 495 8.11 -15.77 34.53
N SER A 496 8.15 -16.77 35.41
CA SER A 496 7.69 -18.13 35.09
C SER A 496 6.17 -18.21 35.00
N ALA A 497 5.62 -19.32 34.48
CA ALA A 497 4.17 -19.53 34.38
C ALA A 497 3.43 -19.45 35.74
N GLU A 498 4.15 -19.70 36.83
CA GLU A 498 3.69 -19.64 38.22
C GLU A 498 3.90 -18.25 38.86
N GLY A 499 4.35 -17.25 38.09
CA GLY A 499 4.57 -15.88 38.56
C GLY A 499 5.90 -15.64 39.29
N GLN A 500 6.88 -16.55 39.20
CA GLN A 500 8.20 -16.33 39.83
C GLN A 500 9.06 -15.41 38.96
N TYR A 501 9.62 -14.34 39.52
CA TYR A 501 10.54 -13.43 38.80
C TYR A 501 11.78 -14.19 38.29
N LEU A 502 12.13 -13.98 37.02
CA LEU A 502 13.29 -14.58 36.36
C LEU A 502 14.36 -13.53 36.02
N SER A 503 13.99 -12.47 35.29
CA SER A 503 14.92 -11.43 34.82
C SER A 503 14.21 -10.12 34.43
N GLU A 504 14.98 -9.06 34.17
CA GLU A 504 14.45 -7.79 33.62
C GLU A 504 15.48 -7.10 32.70
N TRP A 505 15.00 -6.23 31.79
CA TRP A 505 15.85 -5.39 30.95
C TRP A 505 15.15 -4.08 30.52
N GLY A 506 15.90 -3.17 29.90
CA GLY A 506 15.40 -1.86 29.43
C GLY A 506 15.90 -0.72 30.30
N ALA A 507 15.43 -0.65 31.56
CA ALA A 507 15.93 0.29 32.55
C ALA A 507 17.32 -0.10 33.07
N GLY A 508 18.18 0.90 33.34
CA GLY A 508 19.39 0.75 34.14
C GLY A 508 20.52 -0.15 33.58
N SER A 509 20.26 -0.94 32.52
CA SER A 509 21.20 -1.88 31.89
C SER A 509 22.59 -1.27 31.75
N SER A 510 23.58 -1.90 32.38
CA SER A 510 24.98 -1.43 32.41
C SER A 510 25.62 -1.35 31.02
N ASP A 511 25.05 -2.04 30.03
CA ASP A 511 25.40 -1.94 28.60
C ASP A 511 24.89 -0.65 27.93
N ARG A 512 25.14 0.51 28.56
CA ARG A 512 24.92 1.86 28.00
C ARG A 512 25.73 2.13 26.72
N ARG A 513 26.62 1.21 26.31
CA ARG A 513 27.49 1.33 25.13
C ARG A 513 26.88 0.71 23.86
N LYS A 514 25.83 -0.10 23.97
CA LYS A 514 25.14 -0.70 22.81
C LYS A 514 23.64 -0.37 22.70
N ARG A 515 22.99 0.08 23.79
CA ARG A 515 21.52 0.13 23.88
C ARG A 515 21.01 1.55 24.16
N LYS A 516 20.11 2.06 23.32
CA LYS A 516 19.23 3.20 23.66
C LYS A 516 18.10 2.67 24.57
N PRO A 517 17.91 3.18 25.80
CA PRO A 517 16.85 2.72 26.70
C PRO A 517 15.46 2.97 26.09
N PHE A 518 14.44 2.26 26.58
CA PHE A 518 13.05 2.60 26.28
C PHE A 518 12.67 3.95 26.90
N ARG A 519 11.66 4.61 26.35
CA ARG A 519 10.97 5.74 26.99
C ARG A 519 9.68 5.22 27.63
N ILE A 520 8.76 4.66 26.85
CA ILE A 520 7.60 3.89 27.36
C ILE A 520 7.43 2.62 26.50
N PRO A 521 7.86 1.43 26.96
CA PRO A 521 7.47 0.17 26.34
C PRO A 521 5.97 -0.05 26.62
N HIS A 522 5.15 -0.04 25.57
CA HIS A 522 3.69 0.11 25.67
C HIS A 522 2.90 -1.13 25.27
N SER A 523 3.44 -1.95 24.36
CA SER A 523 2.80 -3.16 23.85
C SER A 523 3.86 -4.19 23.46
N LEU A 524 3.51 -5.48 23.61
CA LEU A 524 4.40 -6.63 23.51
C LEU A 524 3.85 -7.68 22.53
N ALA A 525 4.64 -8.00 21.49
CA ALA A 525 4.38 -9.13 20.62
C ALA A 525 5.43 -10.22 20.85
N TYR A 526 5.00 -11.42 21.25
CA TYR A 526 5.86 -12.61 21.29
C TYR A 526 5.80 -13.33 19.93
N LEU A 527 6.96 -13.69 19.37
CA LEU A 527 7.10 -14.28 18.04
C LEU A 527 7.50 -15.77 18.19
N PRO A 528 6.53 -16.70 18.20
CA PRO A 528 6.78 -18.10 18.59
C PRO A 528 7.56 -18.92 17.56
N ASP A 529 7.61 -18.48 16.30
CA ASP A 529 8.46 -19.08 15.26
C ASP A 529 9.94 -18.73 15.44
N ARG A 530 10.27 -17.75 16.30
CA ARG A 530 11.63 -17.19 16.49
C ARG A 530 12.13 -17.18 17.92
N GLN A 531 11.24 -17.33 18.90
CA GLN A 531 11.53 -17.13 20.33
C GLN A 531 12.02 -15.68 20.61
N GLU A 532 11.35 -14.72 19.98
CA GLU A 532 11.63 -13.28 20.12
C GLU A 532 10.48 -12.55 20.82
N LEU A 533 10.82 -11.46 21.51
CA LEU A 533 9.85 -10.48 22.03
C LEU A 533 10.09 -9.14 21.33
N CYS A 534 9.12 -8.69 20.55
CA CYS A 534 9.07 -7.33 20.01
C CYS A 534 8.30 -6.41 20.95
N VAL A 535 8.76 -5.16 21.07
CA VAL A 535 8.30 -4.14 22.01
C VAL A 535 8.00 -2.86 21.26
N ALA A 536 6.79 -2.32 21.37
CA ALA A 536 6.47 -0.97 20.93
C ALA A 536 6.99 0.03 21.98
N ASP A 537 8.00 0.81 21.63
CA ASP A 537 8.58 1.84 22.50
C ASP A 537 7.98 3.19 22.12
N ARG A 538 6.75 3.43 22.62
CA ARG A 538 5.77 4.37 22.07
C ARG A 538 6.38 5.73 21.79
N GLU A 539 6.82 6.39 22.85
CA GLU A 539 7.32 7.77 22.82
C GLU A 539 8.70 7.95 22.14
N ASN A 540 9.27 6.88 21.58
CA ASN A 540 10.45 6.92 20.72
C ASN A 540 10.11 6.61 19.25
N GLY A 541 8.84 6.34 18.92
CA GLY A 541 8.35 6.09 17.56
C GLY A 541 9.07 4.91 16.89
N ARG A 542 9.15 3.77 17.58
CA ARG A 542 9.91 2.59 17.12
C ARG A 542 9.40 1.28 17.73
N ILE A 543 9.73 0.20 17.05
CA ILE A 543 9.59 -1.18 17.55
C ILE A 543 11.00 -1.74 17.77
N GLN A 544 11.26 -2.40 18.89
CA GLN A 544 12.52 -3.10 19.15
C GLN A 544 12.25 -4.58 19.47
N CYS A 545 12.98 -5.49 18.83
CA CYS A 545 12.86 -6.93 19.05
C CYS A 545 14.11 -7.51 19.73
N PHE A 546 13.88 -8.45 20.63
CA PHE A 546 14.88 -9.06 21.51
C PHE A 546 14.75 -10.58 21.50
N VAL A 547 15.84 -11.30 21.78
CA VAL A 547 15.79 -12.72 22.15
C VAL A 547 14.97 -12.85 23.43
N ALA A 548 13.84 -13.57 23.40
CA ALA A 548 12.90 -13.60 24.52
C ALA A 548 13.50 -14.23 25.78
N ASP A 549 14.44 -15.17 25.63
CA ASP A 549 15.06 -15.79 26.81
C ASP A 549 16.03 -14.84 27.54
N SER A 550 16.96 -14.21 26.79
CA SER A 550 18.11 -13.49 27.33
C SER A 550 17.96 -11.95 27.40
N GLY A 551 16.96 -11.38 26.72
CA GLY A 551 16.84 -9.93 26.56
C GLY A 551 17.97 -9.31 25.71
N GLU A 552 18.63 -10.08 24.85
CA GLU A 552 19.59 -9.56 23.87
C GLU A 552 18.86 -8.83 22.72
N PHE A 553 19.33 -7.64 22.36
CA PHE A 553 18.74 -6.83 21.29
C PHE A 553 19.08 -7.38 19.91
N LEU A 554 18.06 -7.59 19.07
CA LEU A 554 18.21 -8.13 17.71
C LEU A 554 18.02 -7.07 16.64
N LYS A 555 16.94 -6.28 16.71
CA LYS A 555 16.62 -5.27 15.69
C LYS A 555 15.77 -4.13 16.22
N GLU A 556 15.93 -2.98 15.59
CA GLU A 556 15.02 -1.82 15.66
C GLU A 556 14.32 -1.65 14.30
N ILE A 557 13.04 -1.33 14.34
CA ILE A 557 12.22 -0.85 13.22
C ILE A 557 11.77 0.57 13.60
N LYS A 558 12.25 1.56 12.86
CA LYS A 558 11.79 2.95 12.96
C LYS A 558 11.51 3.46 11.55
N LYS A 559 10.37 4.12 11.40
CA LYS A 559 9.83 4.68 10.16
C LYS A 559 9.38 6.11 10.46
N GLU A 560 9.51 7.02 9.51
CA GLU A 560 9.07 8.41 9.68
C GLU A 560 7.54 8.50 9.67
N GLU A 561 6.93 7.59 8.90
CA GLU A 561 5.50 7.35 8.74
C GLU A 561 4.75 7.08 10.06
N PHE A 562 5.45 6.66 11.12
CA PHE A 562 4.86 6.49 12.45
C PHE A 562 4.52 7.84 13.14
N GLY A 563 5.07 8.98 12.69
CA GLY A 563 4.72 10.29 13.26
C GLY A 563 5.16 10.51 14.71
N GLY A 564 6.18 9.79 15.17
CA GLY A 564 6.75 9.94 16.51
C GLY A 564 6.27 8.94 17.56
N GLU A 565 5.11 8.30 17.38
CA GLU A 565 4.57 7.32 18.35
C GLU A 565 4.17 5.97 17.75
N VAL A 566 4.25 4.90 18.54
CA VAL A 566 3.74 3.55 18.19
C VAL A 566 3.02 2.97 19.41
N TYR A 567 1.71 2.86 19.36
CA TYR A 567 0.89 2.44 20.50
C TYR A 567 0.93 0.93 20.69
N ALA A 568 0.58 0.17 19.66
CA ALA A 568 0.46 -1.28 19.77
C ALA A 568 0.98 -2.04 18.57
N ILE A 569 1.34 -3.31 18.81
CA ILE A 569 1.90 -4.24 17.82
C ILE A 569 1.35 -5.64 17.95
N ALA A 570 1.11 -6.30 16.81
CA ALA A 570 0.74 -7.71 16.73
C ALA A 570 1.58 -8.42 15.65
N TYR A 571 1.54 -9.76 15.62
CA TYR A 571 2.37 -10.56 14.72
C TYR A 571 1.63 -11.75 14.10
N SER A 572 1.74 -11.90 12.76
CA SER A 572 1.27 -13.09 12.04
C SER A 572 2.47 -13.98 11.66
N PRO A 573 2.69 -15.12 12.36
CA PRO A 573 3.81 -16.02 12.07
C PRO A 573 3.66 -16.72 10.71
N HIS A 574 2.44 -16.84 10.17
CA HIS A 574 2.20 -17.47 8.87
C HIS A 574 2.73 -16.67 7.69
N ARG A 575 2.88 -15.34 7.84
CA ARG A 575 3.46 -14.45 6.82
C ARG A 575 4.77 -13.78 7.24
N GLY A 576 5.10 -13.80 8.53
CA GLY A 576 6.21 -13.02 9.06
C GLY A 576 5.93 -11.51 9.10
N LEU A 577 4.67 -11.12 9.30
CA LEU A 577 4.26 -9.71 9.29
C LEU A 577 4.01 -9.19 10.71
N ILE A 578 4.58 -8.02 11.02
CA ILE A 578 4.21 -7.21 12.19
C ILE A 578 3.11 -6.24 11.75
N TYR A 579 2.06 -6.14 12.55
CA TYR A 579 1.02 -5.13 12.42
C TYR A 579 1.26 -4.09 13.51
N ALA A 580 1.10 -2.81 13.22
CA ALA A 580 1.35 -1.73 14.18
C ALA A 580 0.33 -0.60 14.02
N VAL A 581 0.08 0.14 15.10
CA VAL A 581 -0.70 1.40 15.07
C VAL A 581 0.09 2.53 15.71
N ASN A 582 0.09 3.72 15.09
CA ASN A 582 0.66 4.94 15.68
C ASN A 582 -0.40 5.75 16.43
N GLY A 583 -0.02 6.93 16.93
CA GLY A 583 -0.93 7.90 17.52
C GLY A 583 -0.39 9.33 17.37
N GLU A 584 -1.13 10.30 17.87
CA GLU A 584 -0.73 11.72 17.84
C GLU A 584 0.45 11.97 18.78
N SER A 585 1.57 12.47 18.23
CA SER A 585 2.77 12.77 19.03
C SER A 585 2.78 14.18 19.60
N ALA A 586 3.04 14.28 20.90
CA ALA A 586 3.16 15.55 21.62
C ALA A 586 4.28 16.48 21.10
N ASP A 587 5.27 15.95 20.37
CA ASP A 587 6.42 16.70 19.84
C ASP A 587 6.08 17.45 18.51
N GLY A 588 4.82 17.50 18.09
CA GLY A 588 4.31 18.34 17.00
C GLY A 588 4.52 17.81 15.58
N TYR A 589 5.31 16.75 15.41
CA TYR A 589 5.54 16.06 14.13
C TYR A 589 4.44 15.04 13.80
N SER A 590 3.17 15.48 13.82
CA SER A 590 2.02 14.59 13.57
C SER A 590 2.00 14.06 12.13
N SER A 591 2.28 12.77 11.97
CA SER A 591 1.84 12.00 10.79
C SER A 591 0.44 11.45 11.07
N PRO A 592 -0.44 11.28 10.04
CA PRO A 592 -1.79 10.80 10.26
C PRO A 592 -1.85 9.47 11.01
N ILE A 593 -2.85 9.32 11.89
CA ILE A 593 -3.05 8.10 12.68
C ILE A 593 -3.56 6.97 11.76
N ARG A 594 -2.81 5.87 11.68
CA ARG A 594 -3.01 4.74 10.75
C ARG A 594 -2.54 3.41 11.36
N GLY A 595 -3.03 2.33 10.77
CA GLY A 595 -2.47 1.00 10.90
C GLY A 595 -1.42 0.75 9.83
N PHE A 596 -0.37 0.01 10.18
CA PHE A 596 0.74 -0.36 9.31
C PHE A 596 0.89 -1.88 9.32
N VAL A 597 1.22 -2.45 8.16
CA VAL A 597 1.66 -3.84 8.03
C VAL A 597 3.10 -3.82 7.56
N ILE A 598 3.98 -4.53 8.26
CA ILE A 598 5.43 -4.42 8.16
C ILE A 598 6.03 -5.81 7.97
N ASP A 599 6.87 -6.01 6.96
CA ASP A 599 7.64 -7.25 6.83
C ASP A 599 8.70 -7.32 7.94
N TYR A 600 8.68 -8.39 8.75
CA TYR A 600 9.62 -8.56 9.86
C TYR A 600 11.09 -8.60 9.39
N SER A 601 11.34 -9.09 8.18
CA SER A 601 12.68 -9.36 7.64
C SER A 601 13.31 -8.13 6.97
N SER A 602 12.61 -7.50 6.02
CA SER A 602 13.07 -6.28 5.34
C SER A 602 12.86 -5.02 6.19
N LYS A 603 11.87 -5.05 7.10
CA LYS A 603 11.37 -3.93 7.93
C LYS A 603 10.55 -2.89 7.15
N ASP A 604 10.09 -3.22 5.95
CA ASP A 604 9.33 -2.30 5.12
C ASP A 604 7.83 -2.39 5.34
N ILE A 605 7.17 -1.24 5.20
CA ILE A 605 5.73 -1.12 5.30
C ILE A 605 5.14 -1.67 3.99
N VAL A 606 4.55 -2.86 4.05
CA VAL A 606 3.94 -3.56 2.91
C VAL A 606 2.48 -3.15 2.68
N ASN A 607 1.82 -2.61 3.70
CA ASN A 607 0.48 -2.01 3.59
C ASN A 607 0.25 -0.93 4.66
N VAL A 608 -0.64 0.02 4.40
CA VAL A 608 -1.11 1.03 5.35
C VAL A 608 -2.62 1.10 5.28
N PHE A 609 -3.30 0.94 6.42
CA PHE A 609 -4.74 0.88 6.54
C PHE A 609 -5.29 1.91 7.55
N ARG A 610 -6.58 2.21 7.43
CA ARG A 610 -7.36 3.09 8.32
C ARG A 610 -8.84 2.74 8.17
N PRO A 611 -9.74 3.12 9.10
CA PRO A 611 -11.17 3.03 8.85
C PRO A 611 -11.54 3.96 7.68
N VAL A 612 -12.64 3.66 6.99
CA VAL A 612 -13.12 4.33 5.78
C VAL A 612 -13.85 5.61 6.14
N ASP A 613 -14.89 5.47 6.97
CA ASP A 613 -15.84 6.52 7.37
C ASP A 613 -15.46 7.25 8.66
N GLN A 614 -14.41 6.77 9.35
CA GLN A 614 -13.92 7.32 10.62
C GLN A 614 -12.39 7.42 10.60
N GLU A 615 -11.84 8.35 11.37
CA GLU A 615 -10.41 8.39 11.68
C GLU A 615 -10.15 7.68 13.02
N PHE A 616 -9.04 6.96 13.10
CA PHE A 616 -8.50 6.52 14.39
C PHE A 616 -8.18 7.75 15.24
N LYS A 617 -8.60 7.73 16.51
CA LYS A 617 -8.42 8.83 17.47
C LYS A 617 -7.36 8.50 18.51
N MET A 618 -7.36 7.26 18.99
CA MET A 618 -6.37 6.70 19.90
C MET A 618 -6.40 5.17 19.77
N PRO A 619 -5.85 4.60 18.67
CA PRO A 619 -5.82 3.16 18.45
C PRO A 619 -4.82 2.57 19.45
N HIS A 620 -5.36 2.06 20.55
CA HIS A 620 -4.63 1.77 21.77
C HIS A 620 -4.14 0.32 21.80
N ASP A 621 -4.81 -0.58 21.08
CA ASP A 621 -4.37 -1.95 20.89
C ASP A 621 -4.74 -2.54 19.51
N ILE A 622 -4.03 -3.59 19.08
CA ILE A 622 -4.21 -4.28 17.81
C ILE A 622 -3.97 -5.78 17.99
N VAL A 623 -4.81 -6.61 17.35
CA VAL A 623 -4.59 -8.07 17.29
C VAL A 623 -4.86 -8.60 15.87
N VAL A 624 -4.11 -9.63 15.46
CA VAL A 624 -4.26 -10.30 14.15
C VAL A 624 -4.60 -11.77 14.35
N THR A 625 -5.55 -12.26 13.57
CA THR A 625 -6.03 -13.65 13.56
C THR A 625 -5.21 -14.54 12.62
N PRO A 626 -5.31 -15.88 12.73
CA PRO A 626 -4.66 -16.80 11.79
C PRO A 626 -5.15 -16.74 10.33
N ASP A 627 -6.29 -16.07 10.04
CA ASP A 627 -6.78 -15.83 8.66
C ASP A 627 -6.45 -14.43 8.12
N ASP A 628 -5.56 -13.72 8.81
CA ASP A 628 -5.14 -12.34 8.56
C ASP A 628 -6.25 -11.27 8.69
N SER A 629 -7.39 -11.59 9.34
CA SER A 629 -8.29 -10.56 9.88
C SER A 629 -7.59 -9.80 11.01
N VAL A 630 -7.68 -8.48 11.01
CA VAL A 630 -7.05 -7.57 11.98
C VAL A 630 -8.12 -6.80 12.74
N PHE A 631 -7.99 -6.70 14.06
CA PHE A 631 -8.87 -5.90 14.92
C PHE A 631 -8.05 -4.80 15.60
N VAL A 632 -8.57 -3.57 15.60
CA VAL A 632 -7.94 -2.40 16.26
C VAL A 632 -8.90 -1.81 17.28
N GLY A 633 -8.47 -1.73 18.54
CA GLY A 633 -9.24 -1.17 19.65
C GLY A 633 -8.87 0.30 19.87
N ASP A 634 -9.85 1.20 19.76
CA ASP A 634 -9.63 2.63 19.87
C ASP A 634 -10.22 3.19 21.18
N ALA A 635 -9.33 3.70 22.03
CA ALA A 635 -9.65 4.13 23.39
C ALA A 635 -10.44 5.44 23.45
N ALA A 636 -10.31 6.32 22.45
CA ALA A 636 -10.92 7.65 22.47
C ALA A 636 -12.30 7.69 21.79
N SER A 637 -12.56 6.76 20.87
CA SER A 637 -13.90 6.50 20.29
C SER A 637 -14.68 5.42 21.06
N GLY A 638 -14.02 4.61 21.89
CA GLY A 638 -14.64 3.47 22.58
C GLY A 638 -15.16 2.40 21.61
N SER A 639 -14.44 2.19 20.50
CA SER A 639 -14.86 1.33 19.39
C SER A 639 -13.79 0.30 19.04
N VAL A 640 -14.19 -0.76 18.36
CA VAL A 640 -13.27 -1.72 17.73
C VAL A 640 -13.54 -1.75 16.24
N PHE A 641 -12.49 -1.60 15.45
CA PHE A 641 -12.52 -1.65 13.99
C PHE A 641 -12.03 -3.02 13.51
N LYS A 642 -12.68 -3.60 12.50
CA LYS A 642 -12.28 -4.86 11.88
C LYS A 642 -11.80 -4.64 10.45
N PHE A 643 -10.67 -5.24 10.09
CA PHE A 643 -10.13 -5.27 8.74
C PHE A 643 -9.89 -6.70 8.28
N THR A 644 -9.99 -6.97 6.99
CA THR A 644 -9.79 -8.30 6.39
C THR A 644 -9.03 -8.20 5.07
N SER A 645 -8.22 -9.20 4.74
CA SER A 645 -7.62 -9.26 3.40
C SER A 645 -8.64 -9.70 2.35
N GLY A 646 -8.70 -8.98 1.21
CA GLY A 646 -9.73 -9.14 0.16
C GLY A 646 -9.82 -10.52 -0.52
N ASN A 647 -8.92 -11.45 -0.18
CA ASN A 647 -8.92 -12.83 -0.66
C ASN A 647 -9.79 -13.79 0.18
N SER A 648 -10.42 -13.34 1.27
CA SER A 648 -11.31 -14.19 2.09
C SER A 648 -12.65 -14.46 1.38
N HIS A 649 -12.59 -15.28 0.32
CA HIS A 649 -13.76 -15.90 -0.31
C HIS A 649 -14.57 -16.64 0.77
N ARG A 650 -15.78 -16.15 1.06
CA ARG A 650 -16.80 -16.73 1.95
C ARG A 650 -16.70 -18.27 2.07
N SER A 651 -15.93 -18.74 3.05
CA SER A 651 -15.91 -20.14 3.48
C SER A 651 -17.13 -20.45 4.35
N VAL A 652 -18.32 -20.16 3.81
CA VAL A 652 -19.56 -20.67 4.37
C VAL A 652 -19.57 -22.16 4.08
N LYS A 653 -19.08 -22.95 5.03
CA LYS A 653 -19.33 -24.40 5.07
C LYS A 653 -20.84 -24.61 5.06
N LYS A 654 -21.39 -24.95 3.89
CA LYS A 654 -22.70 -25.59 3.80
C LYS A 654 -22.59 -27.03 4.33
N SER A 655 -22.45 -27.16 5.65
CA SER A 655 -22.83 -28.37 6.37
C SER A 655 -24.34 -28.53 6.22
N GLY A 656 -24.75 -29.30 5.22
CA GLY A 656 -26.15 -29.36 4.77
C GLY A 656 -26.41 -30.39 3.67
N PHE A 657 -25.64 -31.48 3.67
CA PHE A 657 -25.96 -32.72 2.99
C PHE A 657 -25.45 -33.88 3.85
N GLU A 658 -26.38 -34.64 4.40
CA GLU A 658 -26.09 -35.93 5.02
C GLU A 658 -25.81 -36.96 3.92
N VAL A 659 -24.83 -37.83 4.16
CA VAL A 659 -24.61 -39.02 3.34
C VAL A 659 -25.02 -40.22 4.19
N GLU A 660 -26.31 -40.54 4.19
CA GLU A 660 -26.78 -41.86 4.60
C GLU A 660 -26.40 -42.87 3.51
N GLU A 661 -25.21 -43.47 3.64
CA GLU A 661 -24.86 -44.68 2.91
C GLU A 661 -25.55 -45.89 3.58
N LEU A 662 -26.84 -46.07 3.27
CA LEU A 662 -27.63 -47.23 3.72
C LEU A 662 -28.07 -48.11 2.56
N GLU A 663 -28.10 -49.42 2.83
CA GLU A 663 -28.14 -50.46 1.81
C GLU A 663 -29.46 -50.48 0.99
N GLY A 664 -29.32 -50.63 -0.32
CA GLY A 664 -30.47 -50.60 -1.23
C GLY A 664 -31.38 -51.83 -1.13
N LYS A 665 -32.70 -51.58 -1.16
CA LYS A 665 -33.73 -52.55 -1.57
C LYS A 665 -34.77 -51.85 -2.44
N ALA A 666 -35.18 -52.52 -3.52
CA ALA A 666 -36.13 -51.97 -4.49
C ALA A 666 -37.59 -52.17 -4.05
N VAL A 667 -38.50 -51.33 -4.55
CA VAL A 667 -39.78 -51.72 -5.22
C VAL A 667 -40.54 -50.46 -5.66
N GLY A 668 -40.99 -50.45 -6.93
CA GLY A 668 -41.99 -49.49 -7.47
C GLY A 668 -41.50 -48.05 -7.72
N GLY A 669 -42.11 -47.27 -8.62
CA GLY A 669 -43.13 -47.68 -9.60
C GLY A 669 -44.01 -46.54 -10.13
N LEU A 670 -43.88 -46.23 -11.43
CA LEU A 670 -44.89 -45.59 -12.30
C LEU A 670 -45.36 -44.14 -12.03
N ASN A 671 -44.85 -43.26 -12.91
CA ASN A 671 -45.62 -42.52 -13.93
C ASN A 671 -46.07 -41.05 -13.68
N LEU A 672 -46.22 -40.33 -14.80
CA LEU A 672 -46.72 -38.95 -14.90
C LEU A 672 -48.25 -38.90 -15.05
N GLY A 673 -48.85 -37.77 -14.64
CA GLY A 673 -49.95 -37.18 -15.40
C GLY A 673 -51.11 -36.57 -14.62
N ASN A 674 -51.56 -35.40 -15.09
CA ASN A 674 -52.87 -34.76 -14.84
C ASN A 674 -53.12 -34.19 -13.40
N PHE A 675 -53.92 -33.14 -13.19
CA PHE A 675 -54.71 -32.30 -14.11
C PHE A 675 -54.97 -30.86 -13.55
N LEU A 676 -55.24 -29.94 -14.49
CA LEU A 676 -56.25 -28.84 -14.50
C LEU A 676 -57.15 -28.61 -13.25
N ALA A 677 -57.62 -27.41 -12.86
CA ALA A 677 -57.61 -26.04 -13.45
C ALA A 677 -57.76 -24.97 -12.29
N THR A 678 -58.12 -23.67 -12.40
CA THR A 678 -59.14 -22.94 -13.20
C THR A 678 -58.94 -21.40 -13.30
N HIS A 679 -59.17 -20.83 -14.50
CA HIS A 679 -59.80 -19.51 -14.81
C HIS A 679 -59.16 -18.19 -14.27
N LYS A 680 -59.37 -16.98 -14.82
CA LYS A 680 -59.85 -16.36 -16.11
C LYS A 680 -59.52 -14.85 -16.00
N GLY A 681 -59.21 -14.04 -17.03
CA GLY A 681 -58.91 -14.28 -18.45
C GLY A 681 -59.03 -12.97 -19.30
N TYR A 682 -58.33 -12.90 -20.45
CA TYR A 682 -58.42 -11.87 -21.51
C TYR A 682 -57.98 -10.41 -21.18
N THR A 683 -57.59 -9.54 -22.13
CA THR A 683 -57.59 -9.61 -23.62
C THR A 683 -56.26 -9.10 -24.22
N ARG A 684 -56.06 -9.17 -25.55
CA ARG A 684 -54.79 -8.91 -26.27
C ARG A 684 -55.04 -8.22 -27.63
N GLN A 685 -53.94 -7.73 -28.24
CA GLN A 685 -53.74 -7.32 -29.66
C GLN A 685 -54.13 -5.89 -30.06
N GLY A 686 -53.42 -5.23 -30.99
CA GLY A 686 -52.11 -5.58 -31.60
C GLY A 686 -51.86 -4.95 -32.98
N PHE A 687 -50.61 -5.07 -33.49
CA PHE A 687 -50.16 -4.77 -34.88
C PHE A 687 -50.32 -3.29 -35.34
N ASP A 688 -49.56 -2.73 -36.30
CA ASP A 688 -48.56 -3.30 -37.24
C ASP A 688 -47.41 -2.29 -37.56
N ARG A 689 -46.55 -2.62 -38.55
CA ARG A 689 -45.41 -1.83 -39.07
C ARG A 689 -45.77 -0.88 -40.23
N LEU A 690 -44.98 0.19 -40.40
CA LEU A 690 -44.42 0.84 -41.62
C LEU A 690 -43.43 1.95 -41.09
N ASN A 691 -42.20 2.22 -41.59
CA ASN A 691 -41.74 2.72 -42.90
C ASN A 691 -42.41 4.05 -43.31
N THR A 692 -41.77 5.12 -43.81
CA THR A 692 -40.44 5.32 -44.47
C THR A 692 -39.79 6.68 -44.13
N GLU A 693 -38.50 6.88 -44.52
CA GLU A 693 -37.81 8.16 -44.89
C GLU A 693 -37.81 9.36 -43.90
N GLY A 694 -36.94 10.38 -43.99
CA GLY A 694 -35.74 10.63 -44.81
C GLY A 694 -35.48 12.15 -44.98
N SER A 695 -34.22 12.60 -45.07
CA SER A 695 -33.75 14.01 -45.34
C SER A 695 -34.19 15.12 -44.34
N ASP A 696 -33.58 16.33 -44.24
CA ASP A 696 -32.20 16.80 -44.49
C ASP A 696 -31.97 18.18 -43.80
N HIS A 697 -30.70 18.58 -43.65
CA HIS A 697 -30.13 19.96 -43.63
C HIS A 697 -30.75 21.16 -42.83
N GLU A 698 -29.86 21.92 -42.16
CA GLU A 698 -29.65 23.40 -42.18
C GLU A 698 -30.83 24.43 -42.26
N LYS A 699 -30.80 25.64 -41.67
CA LYS A 699 -29.95 26.38 -40.68
C LYS A 699 -30.66 27.75 -40.38
N GLU A 700 -29.98 28.71 -39.72
CA GLU A 700 -30.33 30.15 -39.62
C GLU A 700 -31.61 30.52 -38.82
N GLU A 701 -31.87 31.79 -38.46
CA GLU A 701 -31.08 32.72 -37.62
C GLU A 701 -31.99 33.89 -37.10
N ASP A 702 -32.11 34.01 -35.76
CA ASP A 702 -32.10 35.25 -34.94
C ASP A 702 -33.18 36.41 -34.98
N TYR A 703 -33.20 37.21 -33.89
CA TYR A 703 -33.80 38.57 -33.61
C TYR A 703 -35.32 38.91 -33.56
N THR A 704 -35.82 39.17 -32.33
CA THR A 704 -36.57 40.36 -31.76
C THR A 704 -37.77 41.05 -32.49
N THR A 705 -38.67 41.85 -31.89
CA THR A 705 -38.86 42.51 -30.56
C THR A 705 -40.22 42.09 -29.90
N ASP A 706 -41.14 42.80 -29.20
CA ASP A 706 -41.44 44.13 -28.55
C ASP A 706 -42.75 43.93 -27.67
N SER A 707 -43.44 44.83 -26.91
CA SER A 707 -43.29 46.18 -26.29
C SER A 707 -44.49 46.46 -25.31
N GLU A 708 -44.60 47.68 -24.72
CA GLU A 708 -45.82 48.33 -24.11
C GLU A 708 -46.45 47.75 -22.80
N ASN A 709 -47.09 48.51 -21.87
CA ASN A 709 -47.41 49.96 -21.75
C ASN A 709 -47.59 50.48 -20.28
N GLU A 710 -47.79 51.80 -20.12
CA GLU A 710 -47.72 52.64 -18.89
C GLU A 710 -49.01 52.80 -18.02
N GLU A 711 -48.89 53.37 -16.79
CA GLU A 711 -49.74 54.49 -16.30
C GLU A 711 -49.10 55.29 -15.12
N TYR A 712 -49.63 56.48 -14.74
CA TYR A 712 -48.87 57.52 -13.98
C TYR A 712 -49.74 58.45 -13.08
N SER A 713 -49.27 58.88 -11.88
CA SER A 713 -49.30 60.27 -11.32
C SER A 713 -49.36 60.47 -9.77
N ALA A 714 -48.23 60.93 -9.18
CA ALA A 714 -47.96 62.09 -8.29
C ALA A 714 -49.09 62.95 -7.60
N PRO A 715 -48.76 63.91 -6.67
CA PRO A 715 -47.69 64.09 -5.63
C PRO A 715 -48.29 64.72 -4.30
N PRO A 716 -47.66 65.63 -3.47
CA PRO A 716 -46.25 66.00 -3.19
C PRO A 716 -45.82 66.16 -1.68
N ALA A 717 -44.50 66.09 -1.40
CA ALA A 717 -43.69 66.96 -0.49
C ALA A 717 -43.98 67.10 1.04
N PRO A 718 -43.04 67.61 1.90
CA PRO A 718 -41.56 67.61 1.85
C PRO A 718 -40.83 67.29 3.20
N SER A 719 -39.49 67.37 3.14
CA SER A 719 -38.52 67.82 4.17
C SER A 719 -38.10 66.89 5.33
N SER A 720 -36.93 67.23 5.90
CA SER A 720 -36.13 66.45 6.85
C SER A 720 -35.58 67.32 7.98
N SER A 721 -35.59 66.84 9.23
CA SER A 721 -34.53 67.14 10.23
C SER A 721 -34.76 66.41 11.56
N SER A 722 -33.79 65.60 11.99
CA SER A 722 -33.18 65.53 13.33
C SER A 722 -32.16 64.37 13.39
#